data_AF-A0A7C4QXL6-F1
#
_entry.id   AF-A0A7C4QXL6-F1
#
_cell.length_a   1.000
_cell.length_b   1.000
_cell.length_c   1.000
_cell.angle_alpha   90.00
_cell.angle_beta   90.00
_cell.angle_gamma   90.00
#
_symmetry.space_group_name_H-M   'P 1'
#
loop_
_entity.id
_entity.type
_entity.pdbx_description
1 polymer ?
#
loop_
_entity_poly.entity_id
_entity_poly.type
_entity_poly.pdbx_seq_one_letter_code
_entity_poly.pdbx_strand_id
1 'polypeptide(L)'
;MTKKTRILHAGAPALLAGLFLCPVWLAASPAPAERVLFDFTRAFDLGQARTNHALVSFDPGQGLTVKTTAADSWPGVTLPAPGGFFDLSRYNEVTVALKNVGANEVTVSCRVDNPGADGSKNCVTGNLTLAPGASGTLRIALSATPWRLSEKIELVGMRGWPGQGQKIDPAKINQLLLFVGKPKAAHAFQVKSIRAEGAAVLLDAKTFFPFIDEFGQFRHADWPGKVKSPTDLVSRIQIEEQDLAAHPGPSDRNAYGGWTGGPVLKATGFFRVEKHQGKWWLVDPEGRLFWSHGIDCVRVEAATPITDREHYFHLLPGRETPLGRFYGSGNWAPHGYYQGKGAYKTYDFSGANLWRKHGPDFESKYPDLVHRRLKSWGLNTIANWSSSKIYGLRQTPYTATLSFNAKAVEGSKGYWGKFYDVFDPDFAANCRQAVAREKGKAIGDPWCIGFYVHNELAWGEDTSLAVAALVSPPNQAAKAVFIEDLKAKYRDIGTLNQAWGANHVSWEALRQSTNSPDVKKAGLDLRAFYTKFAETYFRIVRDELKAAAPNQLYLGCRFAWVNDLAAKAATKYADVISYNRYSYSVADQKLPEGIDLPIIIGEFHFGALDRGMFHTGLKKTASQQDRALKYLEYVQGALRNPLLVGTHWFQYKDQATTGRGDGENYQIGFVDICDTPYPEIIAASRQIGREMYPYRMK
;
A
#
# COMPACT_ATOMS: atom_id res chain seq x y z
N MET A 1 41.05 -72.32 13.50
CA MET A 1 40.41 -73.27 14.43
C MET A 1 40.31 -72.63 15.82
N THR A 2 39.52 -73.17 16.76
CA THR A 2 39.60 -73.00 18.25
C THR A 2 39.77 -71.56 18.83
N LYS A 3 38.85 -70.92 19.59
CA LYS A 3 38.05 -71.32 20.79
C LYS A 3 38.87 -72.05 21.86
N LYS A 4 38.87 -71.73 23.17
CA LYS A 4 38.17 -70.70 24.00
C LYS A 4 39.18 -69.58 24.41
N THR A 5 39.23 -68.85 25.55
CA THR A 5 38.56 -68.81 26.88
C THR A 5 38.60 -67.36 27.47
N ARG A 6 38.06 -67.13 28.67
CA ARG A 6 38.12 -65.87 29.45
C ARG A 6 38.90 -66.03 30.76
N ILE A 7 39.42 -64.93 31.31
CA ILE A 7 39.44 -64.64 32.76
C ILE A 7 38.92 -63.19 32.96
N LEU A 8 38.33 -62.87 34.11
CA LEU A 8 37.74 -61.56 34.41
C LEU A 8 38.71 -60.65 35.18
N HIS A 9 38.61 -59.34 34.94
CA HIS A 9 38.85 -58.32 35.96
C HIS A 9 37.67 -57.34 35.97
N ALA A 10 37.32 -56.84 37.16
CA ALA A 10 36.20 -55.94 37.38
C ALA A 10 36.70 -54.50 37.57
N GLY A 11 36.01 -53.55 36.96
CA GLY A 11 36.18 -52.10 37.17
C GLY A 11 34.82 -51.45 37.32
N ALA A 12 34.68 -50.51 38.25
CA ALA A 12 33.40 -49.90 38.59
C ALA A 12 32.88 -48.96 37.49
N PRO A 13 31.55 -48.81 37.33
CA PRO A 13 30.98 -47.86 36.38
C PRO A 13 31.19 -46.42 36.88
N ALA A 14 31.93 -45.61 36.12
CA ALA A 14 31.99 -44.17 36.34
C ALA A 14 30.64 -43.56 35.94
N LEU A 15 29.94 -42.92 36.88
CA LEU A 15 28.72 -42.17 36.57
C LEU A 15 29.08 -40.95 35.71
N LEU A 16 28.52 -40.87 34.50
CA LEU A 16 28.48 -39.62 33.75
C LEU A 16 27.53 -38.65 34.47
N ALA A 17 28.10 -37.68 35.19
CA ALA A 17 27.36 -36.51 35.68
C ALA A 17 27.03 -35.57 34.50
N GLY A 18 26.12 -36.02 33.63
CA GLY A 18 25.62 -35.25 32.50
C GLY A 18 24.82 -34.04 32.98
N LEU A 19 25.46 -32.87 33.02
CA LEU A 19 24.83 -31.58 33.29
C LEU A 19 23.90 -31.20 32.12
N PHE A 20 22.71 -31.80 32.11
CA PHE A 20 21.58 -31.33 31.35
C PHE A 20 21.18 -29.94 31.89
N LEU A 21 21.74 -28.90 31.27
CA LEU A 21 21.19 -27.56 31.31
C LEU A 21 19.80 -27.62 30.64
N CYS A 22 18.76 -27.91 31.42
CA CYS A 22 17.39 -27.75 31.00
C CYS A 22 17.23 -26.31 30.48
N PRO A 23 16.91 -26.10 29.19
CA PRO A 23 16.53 -24.77 28.74
C PRO A 23 15.29 -24.39 29.52
N VAL A 24 15.36 -23.29 30.28
CA VAL A 24 14.18 -22.71 30.91
C VAL A 24 13.33 -22.11 29.82
N TRP A 25 12.47 -22.95 29.23
CA TRP A 25 11.36 -22.49 28.42
C TRP A 25 10.49 -21.64 29.34
N LEU A 26 10.60 -20.32 29.19
CA LEU A 26 9.58 -19.38 29.64
C LEU A 26 8.29 -19.76 28.90
N ALA A 27 7.49 -20.62 29.55
CA ALA A 27 6.24 -21.11 29.02
C ALA A 27 5.33 -19.90 28.82
N ALA A 28 5.20 -19.47 27.56
CA ALA A 28 4.31 -18.37 27.20
C ALA A 28 2.91 -18.73 27.70
N SER A 29 2.36 -17.87 28.57
CA SER A 29 1.03 -18.08 29.15
C SER A 29 0.05 -18.46 28.05
N PRO A 30 -0.70 -19.57 28.19
CA PRO A 30 -1.55 -20.06 27.11
C PRO A 30 -2.49 -18.96 26.64
N ALA A 31 -2.63 -18.86 25.31
CA ALA A 31 -3.53 -17.89 24.69
C ALA A 31 -4.90 -17.98 25.35
N PRO A 32 -5.52 -16.85 25.74
CA PRO A 32 -6.79 -16.89 26.42
C PRO A 32 -7.83 -17.57 25.51
N ALA A 33 -8.58 -18.51 26.07
CA ALA A 33 -9.79 -19.00 25.42
C ALA A 33 -10.75 -17.82 25.17
N GLU A 34 -11.57 -17.92 24.12
CA GLU A 34 -12.55 -16.89 23.80
C GLU A 34 -13.45 -16.52 24.99
N ARG A 35 -13.64 -15.22 25.23
CA ARG A 35 -14.54 -14.73 26.28
C ARG A 35 -15.86 -14.31 25.67
N VAL A 36 -16.92 -15.04 25.93
CA VAL A 36 -18.30 -14.57 25.68
C VAL A 36 -18.55 -13.30 26.49
N LEU A 37 -18.98 -12.24 25.82
CA LEU A 37 -19.45 -10.99 26.43
C LEU A 37 -20.97 -10.96 26.49
N PHE A 38 -21.63 -11.41 25.41
CA PHE A 38 -23.07 -11.63 25.34
C PHE A 38 -23.38 -12.87 24.47
N ASP A 39 -24.26 -13.77 24.93
CA ASP A 39 -24.75 -14.92 24.15
C ASP A 39 -26.28 -14.84 24.01
N PHE A 40 -26.72 -14.20 22.93
CA PHE A 40 -28.13 -14.04 22.60
C PHE A 40 -28.76 -15.33 22.04
N THR A 41 -28.04 -16.45 21.97
CA THR A 41 -28.67 -17.75 21.63
C THR A 41 -29.33 -18.40 22.85
N ARG A 42 -28.99 -17.96 24.08
CA ARG A 42 -29.48 -18.58 25.33
C ARG A 42 -30.50 -17.70 26.07
N ALA A 43 -30.06 -16.57 26.61
CA ALA A 43 -30.85 -15.70 27.47
C ALA A 43 -30.29 -14.27 27.44
N PHE A 44 -31.18 -13.28 27.39
CA PHE A 44 -30.82 -11.87 27.51
C PHE A 44 -31.98 -11.07 28.11
N ASP A 45 -31.65 -10.16 29.02
CA ASP A 45 -32.60 -9.20 29.59
C ASP A 45 -32.62 -7.94 28.72
N LEU A 46 -33.76 -7.69 28.06
CA LEU A 46 -33.97 -6.50 27.22
C LEU A 46 -33.88 -5.19 28.00
N GLY A 47 -34.06 -5.19 29.33
CA GLY A 47 -33.87 -4.01 30.19
C GLY A 47 -32.42 -3.49 30.21
N GLN A 48 -31.45 -4.32 29.82
CA GLN A 48 -30.04 -3.92 29.68
C GLN A 48 -29.78 -3.14 28.38
N ALA A 49 -30.64 -3.28 27.37
CA ALA A 49 -30.48 -2.63 26.07
C ALA A 49 -31.01 -1.19 26.08
N ARG A 50 -30.18 -0.22 25.66
CA ARG A 50 -30.59 1.18 25.48
C ARG A 50 -30.67 1.49 23.99
N THR A 51 -31.85 1.79 23.47
CA THR A 51 -32.06 2.03 22.03
C THR A 51 -31.95 3.51 21.65
N ASN A 52 -31.55 3.75 20.40
CA ASN A 52 -31.61 5.05 19.74
C ASN A 52 -32.24 4.84 18.35
N HIS A 53 -33.40 5.45 18.07
CA HIS A 53 -34.13 5.30 16.79
C HIS A 53 -34.23 3.83 16.27
N ALA A 54 -34.39 2.88 17.20
CA ALA A 54 -34.44 1.46 16.90
C ALA A 54 -35.36 0.71 17.87
N LEU A 55 -35.95 -0.38 17.38
CA LEU A 55 -36.66 -1.36 18.19
C LEU A 55 -35.80 -2.62 18.35
N VAL A 56 -35.85 -3.22 19.54
CA VAL A 56 -35.14 -4.47 19.84
C VAL A 56 -36.10 -5.54 20.32
N SER A 57 -35.85 -6.78 19.90
CA SER A 57 -36.59 -7.96 20.36
C SER A 57 -35.64 -9.15 20.47
N PHE A 58 -35.74 -9.90 21.57
CA PHE A 58 -34.93 -11.09 21.83
C PHE A 58 -35.77 -12.35 21.63
N ASP A 59 -35.19 -13.37 20.99
CA ASP A 59 -35.78 -14.70 20.84
C ASP A 59 -34.67 -15.76 21.01
N PRO A 60 -34.79 -16.69 21.98
CA PRO A 60 -33.83 -17.77 22.19
C PRO A 60 -33.53 -18.56 20.90
N GLY A 61 -32.27 -18.96 20.71
CA GLY A 61 -31.81 -19.62 19.48
C GLY A 61 -31.68 -18.69 18.24
N GLN A 62 -32.49 -17.63 18.12
CA GLN A 62 -32.38 -16.68 17.00
C GLN A 62 -31.38 -15.55 17.26
N GLY A 63 -31.45 -14.92 18.44
CA GLY A 63 -30.59 -13.78 18.80
C GLY A 63 -31.36 -12.49 19.13
N LEU A 64 -30.59 -11.44 19.43
CA LEU A 64 -31.11 -10.08 19.59
C LEU A 64 -31.36 -9.47 18.21
N THR A 65 -32.63 -9.32 17.82
CA THR A 65 -33.03 -8.63 16.60
C THR A 65 -33.10 -7.13 16.83
N VAL A 66 -32.38 -6.36 16.01
CA VAL A 66 -32.37 -4.89 16.01
C VAL A 66 -33.02 -4.41 14.72
N LYS A 67 -34.05 -3.56 14.82
CA LYS A 67 -34.76 -2.93 13.69
C LYS A 67 -34.55 -1.42 13.75
N THR A 68 -33.85 -0.87 12.77
CA THR A 68 -33.55 0.58 12.69
C THR A 68 -34.49 1.28 11.72
N THR A 69 -34.94 2.49 12.03
CA THR A 69 -35.61 3.36 11.04
C THR A 69 -34.60 4.04 10.13
N ALA A 70 -35.08 4.71 9.08
CA ALA A 70 -34.30 5.78 8.45
C ALA A 70 -34.07 6.91 9.47
N ALA A 71 -32.88 7.53 9.48
CA ALA A 71 -32.53 8.64 10.37
C ALA A 71 -31.22 9.31 9.96
N ASP A 72 -31.08 10.63 10.17
CA ASP A 72 -29.82 11.38 9.98
C ASP A 72 -28.80 11.19 11.13
N SER A 73 -29.09 10.29 12.08
CA SER A 73 -28.30 9.96 13.26
C SER A 73 -27.67 8.55 13.14
N TRP A 74 -27.44 7.87 14.26
CA TRP A 74 -26.89 6.51 14.31
C TRP A 74 -27.90 5.57 14.99
N PRO A 75 -28.97 5.16 14.29
CA PRO A 75 -29.98 4.27 14.86
C PRO A 75 -29.39 2.91 15.21
N GLY A 76 -29.71 2.39 16.40
CA GLY A 76 -29.10 1.18 16.94
C GLY A 76 -29.39 0.91 18.42
N VAL A 77 -28.59 0.02 18.99
CA VAL A 77 -28.65 -0.41 20.40
C VAL A 77 -27.30 -0.26 21.09
N THR A 78 -27.34 0.23 22.33
CA THR A 78 -26.20 0.26 23.26
C THR A 78 -26.38 -0.82 24.31
N LEU A 79 -25.31 -1.57 24.57
CA LEU A 79 -25.23 -2.67 25.52
C LEU A 79 -24.16 -2.32 26.58
N PRO A 80 -24.54 -1.84 27.77
CA PRO A 80 -23.61 -1.60 28.87
C PRO A 80 -22.97 -2.91 29.36
N ALA A 81 -21.75 -2.83 29.88
CA ALA A 81 -21.11 -3.96 30.56
C ALA A 81 -21.88 -4.28 31.87
N PRO A 82 -22.38 -5.52 32.08
CA PRO A 82 -23.22 -5.83 33.26
C PRO A 82 -22.55 -5.63 34.62
N GLY A 83 -21.21 -5.65 34.66
CA GLY A 83 -20.40 -5.33 35.85
C GLY A 83 -19.77 -3.93 35.82
N GLY A 84 -20.33 -2.98 35.06
CA GLY A 84 -19.78 -1.63 34.85
C GLY A 84 -18.62 -1.58 33.85
N PHE A 85 -17.71 -2.56 33.87
CA PHE A 85 -16.61 -2.70 32.92
C PHE A 85 -16.37 -4.16 32.49
N PHE A 86 -15.98 -4.34 31.23
CA PHE A 86 -15.27 -5.53 30.75
C PHE A 86 -13.76 -5.27 30.77
N ASP A 87 -13.00 -6.06 31.53
CA ASP A 87 -11.55 -6.18 31.33
C ASP A 87 -11.25 -7.12 30.16
N LEU A 88 -10.82 -6.54 29.04
CA LEU A 88 -10.34 -7.23 27.85
C LEU A 88 -8.83 -7.07 27.63
N SER A 89 -8.05 -6.78 28.68
CA SER A 89 -6.60 -6.51 28.59
C SER A 89 -5.79 -7.66 27.97
N ARG A 90 -6.29 -8.90 28.07
CA ARG A 90 -5.70 -10.10 27.45
C ARG A 90 -6.14 -10.36 26.00
N TYR A 91 -7.12 -9.62 25.48
CA TYR A 91 -7.70 -9.84 24.15
C TYR A 91 -7.34 -8.71 23.18
N ASN A 92 -7.19 -9.03 21.90
CA ASN A 92 -6.84 -8.06 20.86
C ASN A 92 -8.03 -7.59 20.03
N GLU A 93 -9.14 -8.33 20.02
CA GLU A 93 -10.34 -7.95 19.27
C GLU A 93 -11.64 -8.31 20.00
N VAL A 94 -12.71 -7.60 19.65
CA VAL A 94 -14.10 -7.99 19.92
C VAL A 94 -14.72 -8.44 18.60
N THR A 95 -15.53 -9.49 18.64
CA THR A 95 -16.23 -10.03 17.47
C THR A 95 -17.74 -10.06 17.70
N VAL A 96 -18.48 -9.91 16.62
CA VAL A 96 -19.96 -9.89 16.62
C VAL A 96 -20.47 -10.81 15.52
N ALA A 97 -21.15 -11.88 15.90
CA ALA A 97 -21.80 -12.78 14.94
C ALA A 97 -23.14 -12.18 14.51
N LEU A 98 -23.25 -11.79 13.24
CA LEU A 98 -24.38 -11.07 12.66
C LEU A 98 -25.11 -11.87 11.58
N LYS A 99 -26.41 -11.59 11.41
CA LYS A 99 -27.20 -11.95 10.23
C LYS A 99 -28.06 -10.77 9.79
N ASN A 100 -28.09 -10.47 8.48
CA ASN A 100 -29.09 -9.56 7.92
C ASN A 100 -30.43 -10.30 7.79
N VAL A 101 -31.50 -9.71 8.34
CA VAL A 101 -32.88 -10.23 8.26
C VAL A 101 -33.85 -9.22 7.66
N GLY A 102 -33.34 -8.11 7.12
CA GLY A 102 -34.09 -7.16 6.30
C GLY A 102 -34.04 -7.50 4.81
N ALA A 103 -34.89 -6.84 4.03
CA ALA A 103 -34.91 -6.95 2.57
C ALA A 103 -33.82 -6.14 1.85
N ASN A 104 -33.16 -5.23 2.57
CA ASN A 104 -32.10 -4.35 2.06
C ASN A 104 -30.72 -4.85 2.51
N GLU A 105 -29.67 -4.57 1.73
CA GLU A 105 -28.29 -4.63 2.23
C GLU A 105 -28.15 -3.73 3.48
N VAL A 106 -27.32 -4.14 4.44
CA VAL A 106 -27.04 -3.35 5.65
C VAL A 106 -25.55 -3.35 5.96
N THR A 107 -25.01 -2.17 6.25
CA THR A 107 -23.69 -2.00 6.86
C THR A 107 -23.86 -1.75 8.35
N VAL A 108 -23.70 -2.82 9.14
CA VAL A 108 -23.72 -2.73 10.61
C VAL A 108 -22.36 -2.25 11.07
N SER A 109 -22.34 -1.27 11.98
CA SER A 109 -21.15 -0.84 12.71
C SER A 109 -21.25 -1.28 14.16
N CYS A 110 -20.14 -1.70 14.75
CA CYS A 110 -20.03 -1.94 16.18
C CYS A 110 -18.90 -1.08 16.76
N ARG A 111 -19.21 -0.29 17.79
CA ARG A 111 -18.26 0.57 18.52
C ARG A 111 -18.06 0.04 19.93
N VAL A 112 -16.80 -0.05 20.35
CA VAL A 112 -16.35 -0.44 21.70
C VAL A 112 -15.93 0.83 22.43
N ASP A 113 -16.54 1.12 23.56
CA ASP A 113 -16.37 2.39 24.30
C ASP A 113 -15.65 2.21 25.65
N ASN A 114 -14.92 3.25 26.02
CA ASN A 114 -14.62 3.61 27.42
C ASN A 114 -15.52 4.78 27.87
N PRO A 115 -15.53 5.13 29.17
CA PRO A 115 -16.09 6.39 29.66
C PRO A 115 -15.59 7.60 28.86
N GLY A 116 -16.50 8.51 28.49
CA GLY A 116 -16.17 9.69 27.71
C GLY A 116 -15.96 9.43 26.21
N ALA A 117 -16.48 8.34 25.64
CA ALA A 117 -16.49 8.09 24.21
C ALA A 117 -17.38 9.06 23.43
N ASP A 118 -16.79 9.81 22.48
CA ASP A 118 -17.48 10.77 21.61
C ASP A 118 -17.73 10.23 20.17
N GLY A 119 -17.21 9.03 19.86
CA GLY A 119 -17.24 8.44 18.51
C GLY A 119 -15.94 8.60 17.71
N SER A 120 -14.96 9.34 18.26
CA SER A 120 -13.61 9.54 17.69
C SER A 120 -12.50 9.23 18.71
N LYS A 121 -12.69 9.65 19.96
CA LYS A 121 -11.85 9.42 21.14
C LYS A 121 -12.50 8.38 22.07
N ASN A 122 -11.67 7.73 22.89
CA ASN A 122 -12.10 6.78 23.93
C ASN A 122 -12.96 5.62 23.38
N CYS A 123 -12.83 5.31 22.09
CA CYS A 123 -13.56 4.24 21.42
C CYS A 123 -12.82 3.69 20.18
N VAL A 124 -13.17 2.48 19.76
CA VAL A 124 -12.78 1.88 18.48
C VAL A 124 -14.01 1.29 17.77
N THR A 125 -14.02 1.32 16.42
CA THR A 125 -15.20 0.93 15.61
C THR A 125 -14.81 -0.05 14.51
N GLY A 126 -15.54 -1.15 14.39
CA GLY A 126 -15.53 -2.04 13.23
C GLY A 126 -16.86 -1.98 12.47
N ASN A 127 -16.89 -2.43 11.22
CA ASN A 127 -18.10 -2.52 10.41
C ASN A 127 -18.10 -3.77 9.53
N LEU A 128 -19.30 -4.18 9.11
CA LEU A 128 -19.53 -5.28 8.18
C LEU A 128 -20.77 -5.00 7.34
N THR A 129 -20.63 -5.12 6.02
CA THR A 129 -21.74 -5.05 5.06
C THR A 129 -22.26 -6.46 4.77
N LEU A 130 -23.58 -6.64 4.82
CA LEU A 130 -24.27 -7.90 4.59
C LEU A 130 -25.45 -7.72 3.63
N ALA A 131 -25.42 -8.46 2.52
CA ALA A 131 -26.58 -8.63 1.63
C ALA A 131 -27.78 -9.26 2.38
N PRO A 132 -29.02 -9.13 1.87
CA PRO A 132 -30.21 -9.74 2.48
C PRO A 132 -30.03 -11.23 2.80
N GLY A 133 -30.41 -11.64 4.01
CA GLY A 133 -30.28 -13.02 4.49
C GLY A 133 -28.85 -13.48 4.88
N ALA A 134 -27.81 -12.78 4.43
CA ALA A 134 -26.42 -13.15 4.66
C ALA A 134 -26.03 -13.10 6.15
N SER A 135 -25.05 -13.93 6.54
CA SER A 135 -24.48 -13.95 7.89
C SER A 135 -22.96 -13.78 7.83
N GLY A 136 -22.36 -13.21 8.88
CA GLY A 136 -20.91 -13.00 8.96
C GLY A 136 -20.47 -12.45 10.31
N THR A 137 -19.15 -12.37 10.51
CA THR A 137 -18.54 -11.91 11.77
C THR A 137 -17.89 -10.55 11.60
N LEU A 138 -18.46 -9.54 12.25
CA LEU A 138 -17.87 -8.19 12.32
C LEU A 138 -16.77 -8.22 13.39
N ARG A 139 -15.54 -7.80 13.04
CA ARG A 139 -14.38 -7.76 13.95
C ARG A 139 -14.00 -6.31 14.28
N ILE A 140 -13.72 -6.03 15.55
CA ILE A 140 -13.26 -4.74 16.06
C ILE A 140 -11.91 -4.94 16.76
N ALA A 141 -10.83 -4.42 16.16
CA ALA A 141 -9.52 -4.48 16.80
C ALA A 141 -9.39 -3.47 17.95
N LEU A 142 -8.96 -3.93 19.11
CA LEU A 142 -8.77 -3.13 20.33
C LEU A 142 -7.41 -2.38 20.34
N SER A 143 -6.49 -2.76 19.45
CA SER A 143 -5.25 -2.02 19.17
C SER A 143 -4.84 -2.23 17.71
N ALA A 144 -3.89 -1.43 17.20
CA ALA A 144 -3.36 -1.60 15.84
C ALA A 144 -2.59 -2.92 15.69
N THR A 145 -1.82 -3.29 16.71
CA THR A 145 -0.98 -4.50 16.79
C THR A 145 -1.43 -5.40 17.95
N PRO A 146 -1.16 -6.72 17.93
CA PRO A 146 -1.43 -7.58 19.08
C PRO A 146 -0.52 -7.27 20.28
N TRP A 147 0.59 -6.55 20.06
CA TRP A 147 1.55 -6.18 21.10
C TRP A 147 1.15 -4.88 21.80
N ARG A 148 1.23 -4.88 23.13
CA ARG A 148 1.00 -3.73 24.01
C ARG A 148 2.26 -3.53 24.86
N LEU A 149 2.62 -2.29 25.20
CA LEU A 149 3.71 -2.00 26.13
C LEU A 149 3.16 -1.85 27.55
N SER A 150 3.92 -2.25 28.57
CA SER A 150 3.56 -2.03 29.99
C SER A 150 3.54 -0.54 30.37
N GLU A 151 4.44 0.24 29.79
CA GLU A 151 4.60 1.69 29.99
C GLU A 151 4.84 2.36 28.61
N LYS A 152 4.54 3.66 28.48
CA LYS A 152 4.70 4.37 27.20
C LYS A 152 6.18 4.64 26.90
N ILE A 153 6.69 4.03 25.84
CA ILE A 153 7.99 4.36 25.22
C ILE A 153 7.78 5.38 24.08
N GLU A 154 8.75 6.27 23.86
CA GLU A 154 8.83 7.06 22.63
C GLU A 154 9.46 6.23 21.50
N LEU A 155 8.72 5.99 20.41
CA LEU A 155 9.19 5.26 19.24
C LEU A 155 9.10 6.13 18.00
N VAL A 156 10.26 6.51 17.48
CA VAL A 156 10.47 7.47 16.39
C VAL A 156 10.82 6.81 15.05
N GLY A 157 10.52 7.52 13.96
CA GLY A 157 10.87 7.13 12.58
C GLY A 157 10.09 5.93 12.02
N MET A 158 8.90 5.64 12.55
CA MET A 158 8.01 4.56 12.08
C MET A 158 6.58 5.10 11.91
N ARG A 159 5.81 4.53 10.98
CA ARG A 159 4.37 4.83 10.82
C ARG A 159 3.46 3.88 11.61
N GLY A 160 3.94 2.69 11.99
CA GLY A 160 3.30 1.80 12.97
C GLY A 160 4.28 1.21 13.97
N TRP A 161 3.84 0.88 15.19
CA TRP A 161 4.69 0.32 16.24
C TRP A 161 3.88 -0.47 17.29
N PRO A 162 4.51 -1.34 18.11
CA PRO A 162 3.86 -2.02 19.24
C PRO A 162 3.15 -1.04 20.18
N GLY A 163 1.89 -1.31 20.52
CA GLY A 163 1.07 -0.42 21.35
C GLY A 163 0.59 0.87 20.65
N GLN A 164 0.85 1.08 19.36
CA GLN A 164 0.29 2.21 18.63
C GLN A 164 -1.25 2.18 18.63
N GLY A 165 -1.86 3.37 18.70
CA GLY A 165 -3.29 3.53 18.43
C GLY A 165 -4.21 2.95 19.50
N GLN A 166 -3.69 2.76 20.73
CA GLN A 166 -4.49 2.52 21.93
C GLN A 166 -5.38 3.76 22.22
N LYS A 167 -6.48 3.86 21.46
CA LYS A 167 -7.56 4.84 21.68
C LYS A 167 -8.42 4.52 22.89
N ILE A 168 -8.27 3.31 23.43
CA ILE A 168 -9.02 2.78 24.55
C ILE A 168 -8.08 2.14 25.57
N ASP A 169 -8.48 2.23 26.84
CA ASP A 169 -8.02 1.35 27.90
C ASP A 169 -8.82 0.03 27.83
N PRO A 170 -8.21 -1.10 27.48
CA PRO A 170 -8.92 -2.37 27.34
C PRO A 170 -9.41 -2.94 28.68
N ALA A 171 -8.94 -2.43 29.83
CA ALA A 171 -9.43 -2.83 31.15
C ALA A 171 -10.77 -2.16 31.54
N LYS A 172 -11.15 -1.08 30.84
CA LYS A 172 -12.25 -0.18 31.22
C LYS A 172 -13.34 -0.04 30.15
N ILE A 173 -13.61 -1.11 29.39
CA ILE A 173 -14.64 -1.09 28.33
C ILE A 173 -16.02 -1.11 28.98
N ASN A 174 -16.78 -0.02 28.89
CA ASN A 174 -18.03 0.17 29.66
C ASN A 174 -19.31 -0.13 28.86
N GLN A 175 -19.27 -0.07 27.53
CA GLN A 175 -20.42 -0.37 26.68
C GLN A 175 -20.01 -0.72 25.25
N LEU A 176 -20.93 -1.39 24.53
CA LEU A 176 -20.83 -1.73 23.11
C LEU A 176 -22.03 -1.15 22.37
N LEU A 177 -21.83 -0.49 21.22
CA LEU A 177 -22.91 0.11 20.43
C LEU A 177 -22.98 -0.57 19.07
N LEU A 178 -24.14 -1.12 18.69
CA LEU A 178 -24.40 -1.68 17.37
C LEU A 178 -25.42 -0.81 16.63
N PHE A 179 -25.01 -0.22 15.52
CA PHE A 179 -25.79 0.80 14.80
C PHE A 179 -25.62 0.73 13.29
N VAL A 180 -26.55 1.35 12.56
CA VAL A 180 -26.41 1.64 11.13
C VAL A 180 -26.08 3.14 10.98
N GLY A 181 -25.12 3.49 10.13
CA GLY A 181 -24.68 4.88 9.95
C GLY A 181 -25.60 5.66 9.01
N LYS A 182 -26.37 6.63 9.54
CA LYS A 182 -27.25 7.54 8.77
C LYS A 182 -28.08 6.87 7.66
N PRO A 183 -28.85 5.81 7.96
CA PRO A 183 -29.56 5.05 6.93
C PRO A 183 -30.71 5.87 6.32
N LYS A 184 -30.86 5.74 4.99
CA LYS A 184 -31.97 6.33 4.23
C LYS A 184 -33.22 5.43 4.17
N ALA A 185 -33.14 4.22 4.72
CA ALA A 185 -34.19 3.21 4.72
C ALA A 185 -34.25 2.49 6.07
N ALA A 186 -35.29 1.70 6.30
CA ALA A 186 -35.31 0.77 7.42
C ALA A 186 -34.42 -0.45 7.15
N HIS A 187 -33.77 -0.95 8.20
CA HIS A 187 -32.95 -2.17 8.17
C HIS A 187 -33.26 -3.06 9.38
N ALA A 188 -32.97 -4.35 9.27
CA ALA A 188 -33.13 -5.30 10.37
C ALA A 188 -31.98 -6.31 10.40
N PHE A 189 -31.33 -6.48 11.54
CA PHE A 189 -30.24 -7.44 11.72
C PHE A 189 -30.36 -8.19 13.05
N GLN A 190 -29.89 -9.43 13.07
CA GLN A 190 -29.80 -10.28 14.26
C GLN A 190 -28.35 -10.31 14.76
N VAL A 191 -28.18 -10.14 16.07
CA VAL A 191 -26.92 -10.33 16.80
C VAL A 191 -27.02 -11.64 17.56
N LYS A 192 -26.16 -12.61 17.24
CA LYS A 192 -26.20 -13.96 17.86
C LYS A 192 -25.33 -14.05 19.10
N SER A 193 -24.09 -13.57 19.02
CA SER A 193 -23.19 -13.46 20.17
C SER A 193 -22.16 -12.37 19.95
N ILE A 194 -21.63 -11.86 21.05
CA ILE A 194 -20.49 -10.93 21.09
C ILE A 194 -19.41 -11.57 21.96
N ARG A 195 -18.18 -11.63 21.44
CA ARG A 195 -17.04 -12.32 22.08
C ARG A 195 -15.80 -11.43 22.06
N ALA A 196 -14.85 -11.71 22.95
CA ALA A 196 -13.48 -11.22 22.84
C ALA A 196 -12.58 -12.38 22.36
N GLU A 197 -11.82 -12.12 21.31
CA GLU A 197 -10.96 -13.07 20.60
C GLU A 197 -9.53 -12.51 20.46
N GLY A 198 -8.60 -13.37 20.04
CA GLY A 198 -7.20 -13.03 19.73
C GLY A 198 -6.37 -12.69 20.97
N ALA A 199 -5.21 -13.33 21.14
CA ALA A 199 -4.31 -13.01 22.25
C ALA A 199 -3.70 -11.61 22.08
N ALA A 200 -3.81 -10.75 23.10
CA ALA A 200 -2.96 -9.58 23.25
C ALA A 200 -1.71 -9.95 24.05
N VAL A 201 -0.54 -9.48 23.59
CA VAL A 201 0.76 -9.74 24.21
C VAL A 201 1.23 -8.47 24.90
N LEU A 202 1.35 -8.50 26.23
CA LEU A 202 1.97 -7.43 26.99
C LEU A 202 3.48 -7.61 26.99
N LEU A 203 4.21 -6.61 26.52
CA LEU A 203 5.67 -6.52 26.50
C LEU A 203 6.11 -5.54 27.58
N ASP A 204 7.07 -5.93 28.40
CA ASP A 204 7.62 -5.02 29.39
C ASP A 204 8.53 -3.96 28.73
N ALA A 205 8.17 -2.70 28.91
CA ALA A 205 8.90 -1.55 28.40
C ALA A 205 10.39 -1.54 28.82
N LYS A 206 10.70 -2.02 30.03
CA LYS A 206 12.07 -2.02 30.58
C LYS A 206 12.99 -3.05 29.91
N THR A 207 12.42 -4.05 29.23
CA THR A 207 13.14 -5.08 28.46
C THR A 207 12.82 -5.04 26.95
N PHE A 208 12.08 -4.02 26.50
CA PHE A 208 11.66 -3.90 25.11
C PHE A 208 12.84 -3.62 24.17
N PHE A 209 13.84 -2.85 24.59
CA PHE A 209 15.03 -2.57 23.76
C PHE A 209 16.16 -3.58 23.97
N PRO A 210 16.94 -3.89 22.92
CA PRO A 210 16.62 -3.69 21.50
C PRO A 210 15.39 -4.53 21.11
N PHE A 211 14.61 -4.14 20.09
CA PHE A 211 13.41 -4.87 19.66
C PHE A 211 13.51 -5.51 18.27
N ILE A 212 14.57 -5.20 17.51
CA ILE A 212 14.87 -5.79 16.20
C ILE A 212 16.00 -6.81 16.30
N ASP A 213 15.85 -7.96 15.65
CA ASP A 213 16.88 -9.01 15.59
C ASP A 213 17.96 -8.75 14.52
N GLU A 214 18.94 -9.64 14.43
CA GLU A 214 20.08 -9.49 13.50
C GLU A 214 19.67 -9.55 12.01
N PHE A 215 18.47 -10.04 11.69
CA PHE A 215 17.92 -10.11 10.33
C PHE A 215 17.01 -8.93 9.99
N GLY A 216 16.78 -8.01 10.93
CA GLY A 216 15.91 -6.85 10.76
C GLY A 216 14.44 -7.11 11.09
N GLN A 217 14.10 -8.28 11.65
CA GLN A 217 12.72 -8.64 12.02
C GLN A 217 12.41 -8.25 13.48
N PHE A 218 11.13 -8.23 13.85
CA PHE A 218 10.72 -8.03 15.25
C PHE A 218 11.11 -9.22 16.14
N ARG A 219 11.89 -8.99 17.20
CA ARG A 219 12.43 -10.08 18.05
C ARG A 219 11.38 -10.71 18.98
N HIS A 220 10.47 -9.91 19.54
CA HIS A 220 9.58 -10.31 20.66
C HIS A 220 8.31 -11.07 20.23
N ALA A 221 8.34 -11.68 19.06
CA ALA A 221 7.28 -12.56 18.55
C ALA A 221 7.88 -13.64 17.65
N ASP A 222 7.09 -14.68 17.41
CA ASP A 222 7.39 -15.76 16.47
C ASP A 222 6.18 -15.96 15.53
N TRP A 223 6.42 -16.41 14.31
CA TRP A 223 5.38 -16.59 13.29
C TRP A 223 5.83 -17.60 12.22
N PRO A 224 4.88 -18.25 11.49
CA PRO A 224 5.20 -19.11 10.37
C PRO A 224 6.10 -18.38 9.36
N GLY A 225 7.29 -18.94 9.11
CA GLY A 225 8.28 -18.35 8.20
C GLY A 225 9.29 -17.40 8.83
N LYS A 226 9.24 -17.07 10.12
CA LYS A 226 10.30 -16.25 10.77
C LYS A 226 11.69 -16.89 10.63
N VAL A 227 12.73 -16.09 10.33
CA VAL A 227 14.14 -16.53 10.42
C VAL A 227 14.60 -16.52 11.87
N LYS A 228 15.23 -17.60 12.32
CA LYS A 228 15.77 -17.78 13.67
C LYS A 228 17.28 -18.00 13.69
N SER A 229 17.86 -18.40 12.55
CA SER A 229 19.28 -18.68 12.38
C SER A 229 19.77 -18.37 10.95
N PRO A 230 21.07 -18.12 10.71
CA PRO A 230 21.62 -18.02 9.36
C PRO A 230 21.42 -19.29 8.53
N THR A 231 21.39 -20.46 9.18
CA THR A 231 21.06 -21.74 8.54
C THR A 231 19.64 -21.81 7.96
N ASP A 232 18.69 -21.04 8.51
CA ASP A 232 17.33 -20.98 7.95
C ASP A 232 17.29 -20.22 6.62
N LEU A 233 18.20 -19.26 6.39
CA LEU A 233 18.30 -18.56 5.11
C LEU A 233 18.81 -19.51 4.02
N VAL A 234 19.83 -20.31 4.34
CA VAL A 234 20.43 -21.27 3.41
C VAL A 234 19.46 -22.42 3.08
N SER A 235 18.74 -22.96 4.07
CA SER A 235 17.76 -24.03 3.82
C SER A 235 16.57 -23.58 2.97
N ARG A 236 16.16 -22.31 3.07
CA ARG A 236 15.13 -21.71 2.21
C ARG A 236 15.48 -21.74 0.73
N ILE A 237 16.76 -21.76 0.35
CA ILE A 237 17.14 -21.91 -1.07
C ILE A 237 16.61 -23.24 -1.62
N GLN A 238 16.79 -24.35 -0.91
CA GLN A 238 16.35 -25.66 -1.39
C GLN A 238 14.82 -25.76 -1.47
N ILE A 239 14.11 -25.16 -0.52
CA ILE A 239 12.63 -25.08 -0.50
C ILE A 239 12.13 -24.23 -1.69
N GLU A 240 12.77 -23.09 -1.93
CA GLU A 240 12.42 -22.17 -3.01
C GLU A 240 12.73 -22.77 -4.40
N GLU A 241 13.88 -23.42 -4.58
CA GLU A 241 14.22 -24.14 -5.82
C GLU A 241 13.22 -25.26 -6.14
N GLN A 242 12.75 -26.00 -5.12
CA GLN A 242 11.70 -27.02 -5.28
C GLN A 242 10.36 -26.42 -5.68
N ASP A 243 9.94 -25.31 -5.06
CA ASP A 243 8.70 -24.60 -5.41
C ASP A 243 8.74 -24.00 -6.83
N LEU A 244 9.88 -23.41 -7.23
CA LEU A 244 10.08 -22.89 -8.58
C LEU A 244 10.07 -24.01 -9.63
N ALA A 245 10.67 -25.18 -9.34
CA ALA A 245 10.65 -26.33 -10.22
C ALA A 245 9.25 -26.95 -10.37
N ALA A 246 8.47 -27.02 -9.28
CA ALA A 246 7.08 -27.47 -9.31
C ALA A 246 6.13 -26.50 -10.04
N HIS A 247 6.54 -25.23 -10.19
CA HIS A 247 5.72 -24.17 -10.78
C HIS A 247 6.50 -23.38 -11.86
N PRO A 248 6.77 -23.95 -13.06
CA PRO A 248 7.62 -23.32 -14.09
C PRO A 248 7.02 -22.06 -14.79
N GLY A 249 5.86 -21.58 -14.34
CA GLY A 249 5.11 -20.46 -14.92
C GLY A 249 4.14 -20.86 -16.04
N PRO A 250 3.39 -19.89 -16.60
CA PRO A 250 2.49 -20.14 -17.73
C PRO A 250 3.28 -20.42 -19.02
N SER A 251 2.88 -21.45 -19.77
CA SER A 251 3.52 -21.88 -21.02
C SER A 251 2.98 -21.19 -22.27
N ASP A 252 1.82 -20.52 -22.19
CA ASP A 252 1.14 -19.83 -23.28
C ASP A 252 1.62 -18.37 -23.44
N ARG A 253 2.92 -18.14 -23.22
CA ARG A 253 3.60 -16.83 -23.23
C ARG A 253 4.76 -16.86 -24.23
N ASN A 254 4.92 -15.81 -25.05
CA ASN A 254 6.13 -15.62 -25.86
C ASN A 254 7.26 -14.97 -25.04
N ALA A 255 8.36 -14.59 -25.69
CA ALA A 255 9.48 -13.89 -25.04
C ALA A 255 9.03 -12.63 -24.28
N TYR A 256 8.13 -11.85 -24.87
CA TYR A 256 7.61 -10.61 -24.30
C TYR A 256 6.39 -10.80 -23.38
N GLY A 257 6.06 -12.03 -22.96
CA GLY A 257 4.97 -12.30 -22.01
C GLY A 257 3.55 -12.11 -22.55
N GLY A 258 3.40 -11.87 -23.86
CA GLY A 258 2.13 -11.81 -24.59
C GLY A 258 1.56 -13.21 -24.89
N TRP A 259 0.27 -13.26 -25.16
CA TRP A 259 -0.50 -14.51 -25.22
C TRP A 259 -0.34 -15.26 -26.55
N THR A 260 0.28 -16.45 -26.51
CA THR A 260 0.52 -17.26 -27.73
C THR A 260 -0.72 -18.00 -28.22
N GLY A 261 -1.68 -18.28 -27.34
CA GLY A 261 -3.01 -18.80 -27.68
C GLY A 261 -4.00 -17.73 -28.16
N GLY A 262 -3.60 -16.45 -28.11
CA GLY A 262 -4.42 -15.31 -28.56
C GLY A 262 -4.25 -14.98 -30.05
N PRO A 263 -5.06 -14.03 -30.56
CA PRO A 263 -4.90 -13.50 -31.91
C PRO A 263 -3.52 -12.87 -32.13
N VAL A 264 -3.07 -12.86 -33.37
CA VAL A 264 -1.89 -12.11 -33.83
C VAL A 264 -2.37 -10.82 -34.47
N LEU A 265 -1.99 -9.70 -33.88
CA LEU A 265 -2.25 -8.34 -34.38
C LEU A 265 -1.00 -7.83 -35.09
N LYS A 266 -1.02 -6.58 -35.56
CA LYS A 266 0.17 -5.98 -36.21
C LYS A 266 1.35 -5.91 -35.25
N ALA A 267 2.40 -6.68 -35.52
CA ALA A 267 3.71 -6.56 -34.88
C ALA A 267 4.36 -5.21 -35.25
N THR A 268 5.08 -4.61 -34.29
CA THR A 268 5.71 -3.28 -34.43
C THR A 268 7.13 -3.21 -33.88
N GLY A 269 7.66 -4.30 -33.30
CA GLY A 269 8.96 -4.31 -32.64
C GLY A 269 8.99 -3.53 -31.31
N PHE A 270 7.88 -2.94 -30.88
CA PHE A 270 7.71 -2.20 -29.64
C PHE A 270 6.30 -2.43 -29.09
N PHE A 271 6.17 -2.34 -27.76
CA PHE A 271 4.87 -2.32 -27.10
C PHE A 271 4.01 -1.14 -27.57
N ARG A 272 2.73 -1.40 -27.80
CA ARG A 272 1.74 -0.41 -28.21
C ARG A 272 0.38 -0.70 -27.56
N VAL A 273 -0.63 0.10 -27.89
CA VAL A 273 -2.03 -0.12 -27.45
C VAL A 273 -2.93 -0.48 -28.64
N GLU A 274 -3.97 -1.26 -28.39
CA GLU A 274 -5.05 -1.54 -29.35
C GLU A 274 -6.36 -1.88 -28.61
N LYS A 275 -7.50 -1.60 -29.22
CA LYS A 275 -8.81 -2.02 -28.70
C LYS A 275 -9.31 -3.25 -29.45
N HIS A 276 -9.28 -4.40 -28.79
CA HIS A 276 -9.67 -5.69 -29.34
C HIS A 276 -10.96 -6.19 -28.66
N GLN A 277 -11.98 -6.55 -29.46
CA GLN A 277 -13.30 -6.99 -28.99
C GLN A 277 -13.90 -6.10 -27.89
N GLY A 278 -13.86 -4.77 -28.11
CA GLY A 278 -14.43 -3.77 -27.21
C GLY A 278 -13.60 -3.48 -25.94
N LYS A 279 -12.51 -4.21 -25.70
CA LYS A 279 -11.61 -4.03 -24.54
C LYS A 279 -10.25 -3.50 -24.99
N TRP A 280 -9.66 -2.58 -24.23
CA TRP A 280 -8.30 -2.13 -24.47
C TRP A 280 -7.29 -3.21 -24.07
N TRP A 281 -6.18 -3.25 -24.80
CA TRP A 281 -5.04 -4.11 -24.53
C TRP A 281 -3.75 -3.35 -24.78
N LEU A 282 -2.68 -3.79 -24.11
CA LEU A 282 -1.35 -3.62 -24.66
C LEU A 282 -1.15 -4.69 -25.73
N VAL A 283 -0.34 -4.39 -26.73
CA VAL A 283 0.11 -5.34 -27.75
C VAL A 283 1.63 -5.33 -27.71
N ASP A 284 2.23 -6.52 -27.66
CA ASP A 284 3.67 -6.67 -27.53
C ASP A 284 4.43 -6.47 -28.86
N PRO A 285 5.78 -6.44 -28.86
CA PRO A 285 6.59 -6.28 -30.06
C PRO A 285 6.28 -7.26 -31.21
N GLU A 286 5.81 -8.48 -30.89
CA GLU A 286 5.47 -9.55 -31.83
C GLU A 286 3.99 -9.53 -32.27
N GLY A 287 3.19 -8.58 -31.78
CA GLY A 287 1.79 -8.44 -32.13
C GLY A 287 0.84 -9.28 -31.27
N ARG A 288 1.27 -9.89 -30.17
CA ARG A 288 0.37 -10.65 -29.27
C ARG A 288 -0.33 -9.73 -28.28
N LEU A 289 -1.54 -10.11 -27.86
CA LEU A 289 -2.24 -9.46 -26.76
C LEU A 289 -1.41 -9.55 -25.48
N PHE A 290 -1.24 -8.41 -24.81
CA PHE A 290 -0.51 -8.28 -23.56
C PHE A 290 -1.39 -7.66 -22.48
N TRP A 291 -1.39 -8.26 -21.30
CA TRP A 291 -1.89 -7.66 -20.06
C TRP A 291 -0.71 -7.42 -19.13
N SER A 292 -0.51 -6.20 -18.66
CA SER A 292 0.63 -5.89 -17.79
C SER A 292 0.34 -6.29 -16.35
N HIS A 293 0.71 -7.53 -16.01
CA HIS A 293 0.65 -8.08 -14.66
C HIS A 293 2.01 -7.91 -13.99
N GLY A 294 2.14 -6.86 -13.16
CA GLY A 294 3.46 -6.41 -12.70
C GLY A 294 3.58 -6.07 -11.22
N ILE A 295 4.81 -5.79 -10.82
CA ILE A 295 5.18 -5.50 -9.44
C ILE A 295 6.29 -4.44 -9.39
N ASP A 296 6.11 -3.44 -8.54
CA ASP A 296 6.98 -2.28 -8.37
C ASP A 296 8.19 -2.58 -7.45
N CYS A 297 9.22 -1.75 -7.57
CA CYS A 297 10.44 -1.79 -6.75
C CYS A 297 11.12 -3.16 -6.73
N VAL A 298 11.22 -3.84 -7.88
CA VAL A 298 12.00 -5.08 -8.02
C VAL A 298 13.49 -4.73 -7.93
N ARG A 299 14.03 -4.76 -6.71
CA ARG A 299 15.41 -4.42 -6.37
C ARG A 299 15.87 -5.13 -5.08
N VAL A 300 17.12 -4.92 -4.68
CA VAL A 300 17.73 -5.56 -3.51
C VAL A 300 17.29 -4.87 -2.21
N GLU A 301 17.19 -3.55 -2.24
CA GLU A 301 17.39 -2.67 -1.09
C GLU A 301 16.10 -2.31 -0.36
N ALA A 302 16.09 -2.48 0.97
CA ALA A 302 15.02 -2.06 1.87
C ALA A 302 15.60 -1.37 3.12
N ALA A 303 16.51 -0.40 2.91
CA ALA A 303 17.26 0.25 3.96
C ALA A 303 16.42 1.06 4.97
N THR A 304 16.79 0.98 6.25
CA THR A 304 16.21 1.75 7.36
C THR A 304 17.19 2.82 7.87
N PRO A 305 16.73 4.03 8.24
CA PRO A 305 17.53 4.97 9.02
C PRO A 305 17.93 4.40 10.39
N ILE A 306 19.19 4.54 10.77
CA ILE A 306 19.70 4.08 12.08
C ILE A 306 20.03 5.22 13.04
N THR A 307 20.30 6.43 12.53
CA THR A 307 20.61 7.62 13.37
C THR A 307 19.48 7.94 14.34
N ASP A 308 19.83 8.21 15.59
CA ASP A 308 18.93 8.41 16.75
C ASP A 308 18.20 7.12 17.20
N ARG A 309 18.49 5.97 16.56
CA ARG A 309 17.73 4.71 16.68
C ARG A 309 18.61 3.47 16.77
N GLU A 310 19.93 3.63 16.94
CA GLU A 310 20.88 2.51 17.01
C GLU A 310 20.50 1.50 18.10
N HIS A 311 19.91 1.95 19.20
CA HIS A 311 19.41 1.15 20.32
C HIS A 311 18.17 0.27 20.00
N TYR A 312 17.54 0.42 18.83
CA TYR A 312 16.45 -0.46 18.38
C TYR A 312 16.95 -1.86 18.01
N PHE A 313 18.21 -1.97 17.56
CA PHE A 313 18.75 -3.12 16.86
C PHE A 313 19.64 -3.96 17.77
N HIS A 314 19.39 -5.28 17.80
CA HIS A 314 20.19 -6.20 18.62
C HIS A 314 21.63 -6.33 18.11
N LEU A 315 21.80 -6.31 16.79
CA LEU A 315 23.10 -6.37 16.13
C LEU A 315 23.10 -5.45 14.90
N LEU A 316 23.94 -4.41 14.95
CA LEU A 316 24.41 -3.68 13.77
C LEU A 316 25.86 -4.14 13.53
N PRO A 317 26.18 -4.82 12.41
CA PRO A 317 27.52 -5.38 12.20
C PRO A 317 28.64 -4.34 12.20
N GLY A 318 29.87 -4.76 12.54
CA GLY A 318 31.05 -3.91 12.46
C GLY A 318 31.34 -3.45 11.03
N ARG A 319 31.79 -2.20 10.86
CA ARG A 319 32.03 -1.59 9.53
C ARG A 319 33.10 -2.31 8.70
N GLU A 320 34.09 -2.89 9.36
CA GLU A 320 35.18 -3.64 8.72
C GLU A 320 34.81 -5.11 8.43
N THR A 321 33.57 -5.52 8.72
CA THR A 321 33.07 -6.87 8.37
C THR A 321 32.51 -6.90 6.94
N PRO A 322 32.36 -8.08 6.30
CA PRO A 322 31.71 -8.18 4.99
C PRO A 322 30.26 -7.64 4.94
N LEU A 323 29.58 -7.55 6.09
CA LEU A 323 28.24 -6.94 6.21
C LEU A 323 28.28 -5.42 6.38
N GLY A 324 29.44 -4.83 6.71
CA GLY A 324 29.63 -3.38 6.79
C GLY A 324 29.34 -2.65 5.47
N ARG A 325 29.40 -3.36 4.33
CA ARG A 325 29.01 -2.81 3.01
C ARG A 325 27.53 -2.42 2.89
N PHE A 326 26.68 -2.79 3.85
CA PHE A 326 25.25 -2.47 3.87
C PHE A 326 24.90 -1.24 4.72
N TYR A 327 25.89 -0.55 5.30
CA TYR A 327 25.69 0.83 5.78
C TYR A 327 25.58 1.80 4.61
N GLY A 328 24.71 2.79 4.75
CA GLY A 328 24.58 3.90 3.81
C GLY A 328 24.23 5.22 4.50
N SER A 329 23.74 6.15 3.70
CA SER A 329 23.14 7.41 4.16
C SER A 329 21.93 7.77 3.32
N GLY A 330 21.02 8.55 3.88
CA GLY A 330 19.88 9.13 3.18
C GLY A 330 19.61 10.54 3.67
N ASN A 331 18.87 11.31 2.87
CA ASN A 331 18.40 12.66 3.18
C ASN A 331 16.94 12.90 2.75
N TRP A 332 16.32 11.92 2.10
CA TRP A 332 14.94 12.00 1.63
C TRP A 332 13.97 11.62 2.75
N ALA A 333 13.34 12.63 3.35
CA ALA A 333 12.31 12.48 4.37
C ALA A 333 11.26 13.59 4.19
N PRO A 334 10.29 13.44 3.27
CA PRO A 334 9.23 14.43 3.08
C PRO A 334 8.30 14.56 4.29
N HIS A 335 8.27 13.52 5.15
CA HIS A 335 7.38 13.41 6.31
C HIS A 335 8.10 12.74 7.49
N GLY A 336 7.55 12.94 8.70
CA GLY A 336 7.96 12.19 9.88
C GLY A 336 9.29 12.63 10.48
N TYR A 337 9.90 11.76 11.28
CA TYR A 337 10.94 12.12 12.24
C TYR A 337 12.23 12.72 11.64
N TYR A 338 12.57 12.34 10.41
CA TYR A 338 13.78 12.85 9.72
C TYR A 338 13.49 14.07 8.83
N GLN A 339 12.25 14.54 8.74
CA GLN A 339 11.88 15.72 7.96
C GLN A 339 12.65 16.95 8.46
N GLY A 340 13.42 17.59 7.58
CA GLY A 340 14.25 18.74 7.91
C GLY A 340 15.53 18.44 8.71
N LYS A 341 15.77 17.19 9.15
CA LYS A 341 17.00 16.83 9.90
C LYS A 341 18.28 16.76 9.05
N GLY A 342 18.18 16.84 7.72
CA GLY A 342 19.32 16.68 6.82
C GLY A 342 19.69 15.22 6.59
N ALA A 343 20.99 14.90 6.58
CA ALA A 343 21.49 13.56 6.27
C ALA A 343 21.52 12.66 7.52
N TYR A 344 20.98 11.44 7.38
CA TYR A 344 20.99 10.39 8.40
C TYR A 344 21.73 9.13 7.88
N LYS A 345 22.30 8.34 8.79
CA LYS A 345 22.90 7.03 8.46
C LYS A 345 21.78 6.00 8.23
N THR A 346 22.02 5.04 7.34
CA THR A 346 21.12 3.89 7.10
C THR A 346 21.84 2.56 7.23
N TYR A 347 21.07 1.48 7.35
CA TYR A 347 21.54 0.10 7.17
C TYR A 347 20.51 -0.72 6.37
N ASP A 348 20.97 -1.54 5.42
CA ASP A 348 20.11 -2.42 4.61
C ASP A 348 20.16 -3.87 5.08
N PHE A 349 19.18 -4.26 5.90
CA PHE A 349 19.01 -5.64 6.31
C PHE A 349 18.67 -6.57 5.14
N SER A 350 18.04 -6.10 4.05
CA SER A 350 17.66 -7.01 2.95
C SER A 350 18.85 -7.40 2.07
N GLY A 351 19.73 -6.45 1.74
CA GLY A 351 21.04 -6.76 1.14
C GLY A 351 21.90 -7.65 2.05
N ALA A 352 21.94 -7.38 3.35
CA ALA A 352 22.66 -8.21 4.32
C ALA A 352 22.10 -9.65 4.41
N ASN A 353 20.78 -9.82 4.36
CA ASN A 353 20.14 -11.13 4.35
C ASN A 353 20.35 -11.88 3.03
N LEU A 354 20.38 -11.18 1.89
CA LEU A 354 20.73 -11.78 0.60
C LEU A 354 22.19 -12.25 0.54
N TRP A 355 23.12 -11.49 1.12
CA TRP A 355 24.51 -11.90 1.28
C TRP A 355 24.64 -13.13 2.18
N ARG A 356 23.92 -13.17 3.31
CA ARG A 356 23.84 -14.34 4.20
C ARG A 356 23.23 -15.57 3.52
N LYS A 357 22.22 -15.37 2.67
CA LYS A 357 21.49 -16.44 1.95
C LYS A 357 22.34 -17.04 0.83
N HIS A 358 22.86 -16.22 -0.08
CA HIS A 358 23.47 -16.68 -1.35
C HIS A 358 25.00 -16.55 -1.44
N GLY A 359 25.64 -15.90 -0.46
CA GLY A 359 27.09 -15.67 -0.45
C GLY A 359 27.52 -14.30 -0.99
N PRO A 360 28.85 -14.04 -1.09
CA PRO A 360 29.38 -12.73 -1.47
C PRO A 360 29.10 -12.31 -2.91
N ASP A 361 28.76 -13.26 -3.78
CA ASP A 361 28.41 -13.10 -5.19
C ASP A 361 26.90 -13.02 -5.44
N PHE A 362 26.06 -12.83 -4.41
CA PHE A 362 24.60 -12.77 -4.55
C PHE A 362 24.12 -11.77 -5.62
N GLU A 363 24.86 -10.68 -5.85
CA GLU A 363 24.52 -9.65 -6.84
C GLU A 363 24.50 -10.15 -8.29
N SER A 364 25.21 -11.25 -8.62
CA SER A 364 25.14 -11.89 -9.95
C SER A 364 24.04 -12.95 -10.04
N LYS A 365 23.76 -13.65 -8.94
CA LYS A 365 22.74 -14.72 -8.85
C LYS A 365 21.31 -14.18 -8.73
N TYR A 366 21.12 -13.09 -7.99
CA TYR A 366 19.80 -12.59 -7.62
C TYR A 366 18.96 -12.10 -8.81
N PRO A 367 19.51 -11.39 -9.83
CA PRO A 367 18.74 -11.01 -11.02
C PRO A 367 18.07 -12.18 -11.76
N ASP A 368 18.76 -13.31 -11.89
CA ASP A 368 18.21 -14.53 -12.51
C ASP A 368 17.12 -15.17 -11.64
N LEU A 369 17.39 -15.35 -10.34
CA LEU A 369 16.39 -15.83 -9.37
C LEU A 369 15.12 -14.96 -9.39
N VAL A 370 15.25 -13.65 -9.53
CA VAL A 370 14.11 -12.73 -9.64
C VAL A 370 13.30 -12.98 -10.92
N HIS A 371 13.92 -13.15 -12.08
CA HIS A 371 13.18 -13.51 -13.31
C HIS A 371 12.51 -14.87 -13.21
N ARG A 372 13.19 -15.87 -12.63
CA ARG A 372 12.64 -17.21 -12.36
C ARG A 372 11.43 -17.15 -11.43
N ARG A 373 11.50 -16.34 -10.36
CA ARG A 373 10.36 -16.02 -9.47
C ARG A 373 9.21 -15.40 -10.25
N LEU A 374 9.42 -14.27 -10.94
CA LEU A 374 8.35 -13.56 -11.66
C LEU A 374 7.61 -14.48 -12.64
N LYS A 375 8.36 -15.24 -13.46
CA LYS A 375 7.80 -16.26 -14.36
C LYS A 375 7.01 -17.33 -13.60
N SER A 376 7.61 -17.93 -12.57
CA SER A 376 6.97 -18.97 -11.73
C SER A 376 5.70 -18.49 -11.04
N TRP A 377 5.65 -17.21 -10.66
CA TRP A 377 4.54 -16.56 -9.98
C TRP A 377 3.49 -16.04 -10.96
N GLY A 378 3.75 -16.06 -12.28
CA GLY A 378 2.81 -15.59 -13.30
C GLY A 378 2.78 -14.08 -13.52
N LEU A 379 3.78 -13.36 -13.02
CA LEU A 379 4.02 -11.94 -13.30
C LEU A 379 4.78 -11.81 -14.62
N ASN A 380 4.38 -10.86 -15.47
CA ASN A 380 5.00 -10.62 -16.79
C ASN A 380 5.53 -9.19 -16.97
N THR A 381 5.53 -8.36 -15.92
CA THR A 381 6.08 -7.00 -15.96
C THR A 381 6.91 -6.69 -14.71
N ILE A 382 8.16 -6.26 -14.91
CA ILE A 382 8.94 -5.56 -13.89
C ILE A 382 8.52 -4.10 -13.90
N ALA A 383 7.76 -3.67 -12.89
CA ALA A 383 7.13 -2.36 -12.90
C ALA A 383 8.02 -1.27 -12.27
N ASN A 384 7.43 -0.18 -11.80
CA ASN A 384 8.08 1.10 -11.56
C ASN A 384 9.17 1.06 -10.47
N TRP A 385 10.19 1.92 -10.58
CA TRP A 385 11.33 2.02 -9.64
C TRP A 385 12.14 0.73 -9.41
N SER A 386 12.08 -0.22 -10.34
CA SER A 386 12.86 -1.46 -10.32
C SER A 386 14.31 -1.27 -10.77
N SER A 387 15.19 -2.22 -10.44
CA SER A 387 16.62 -2.13 -10.71
C SER A 387 16.98 -2.49 -12.15
N SER A 388 17.77 -1.65 -12.80
CA SER A 388 18.33 -1.90 -14.15
C SER A 388 19.28 -3.10 -14.19
N LYS A 389 19.92 -3.46 -13.06
CA LYS A 389 20.68 -4.71 -12.90
C LYS A 389 19.81 -5.97 -13.11
N ILE A 390 18.48 -5.83 -12.99
CA ILE A 390 17.52 -6.93 -13.15
C ILE A 390 16.86 -6.82 -14.53
N TYR A 391 16.07 -5.78 -14.79
CA TYR A 391 15.32 -5.70 -16.07
C TYR A 391 16.24 -5.64 -17.31
N GLY A 392 17.49 -5.18 -17.16
CA GLY A 392 18.50 -5.20 -18.22
C GLY A 392 18.90 -6.60 -18.71
N LEU A 393 18.54 -7.68 -17.99
CA LEU A 393 18.70 -9.06 -18.47
C LEU A 393 17.69 -9.45 -19.56
N ARG A 394 16.66 -8.64 -19.82
CA ARG A 394 15.70 -8.84 -20.92
C ARG A 394 15.08 -10.24 -20.96
N GLN A 395 14.68 -10.75 -19.79
CA GLN A 395 13.87 -11.97 -19.64
C GLN A 395 12.42 -11.68 -19.22
N THR A 396 12.08 -10.41 -18.95
CA THR A 396 10.72 -9.97 -18.59
C THR A 396 10.57 -8.50 -18.99
N PRO A 397 9.48 -8.11 -19.66
CA PRO A 397 9.18 -6.70 -19.98
C PRO A 397 9.19 -5.80 -18.75
N TYR A 398 9.44 -4.50 -18.95
CA TYR A 398 9.52 -3.54 -17.86
C TYR A 398 8.93 -2.17 -18.18
N THR A 399 8.59 -1.40 -17.15
CA THR A 399 8.31 0.04 -17.25
C THR A 399 9.48 0.85 -16.72
N ALA A 400 9.89 1.89 -17.44
CA ALA A 400 10.91 2.83 -16.99
C ALA A 400 10.28 4.04 -16.26
N THR A 401 11.07 4.75 -15.46
CA THR A 401 10.67 5.97 -14.76
C THR A 401 11.55 7.13 -15.18
N LEU A 402 10.95 8.25 -15.59
CA LEU A 402 11.61 9.55 -15.65
C LEU A 402 11.20 10.38 -14.44
N SER A 403 12.16 11.01 -13.78
CA SER A 403 11.91 11.95 -12.68
C SER A 403 12.99 13.02 -12.69
N PHE A 404 12.58 14.28 -12.52
CA PHE A 404 13.45 15.43 -12.47
C PHE A 404 12.87 16.48 -11.51
N ASN A 405 13.68 17.47 -11.14
CA ASN A 405 13.19 18.64 -10.43
C ASN A 405 13.17 19.84 -11.38
N ALA A 406 12.27 20.78 -11.11
CA ALA A 406 12.28 22.12 -11.68
C ALA A 406 11.96 23.13 -10.57
N LYS A 407 11.92 24.44 -10.89
CA LYS A 407 11.44 25.45 -9.93
C LYS A 407 10.00 25.13 -9.50
N ALA A 408 9.65 25.42 -8.26
CA ALA A 408 8.30 25.17 -7.74
C ALA A 408 7.38 26.39 -7.94
N VAL A 409 6.08 26.16 -8.11
CA VAL A 409 5.06 27.19 -7.92
C VAL A 409 4.95 27.44 -6.41
N GLU A 410 5.40 28.58 -5.93
CA GLU A 410 5.66 28.80 -4.51
C GLU A 410 4.39 28.81 -3.65
N GLY A 411 3.27 29.27 -4.22
CA GLY A 411 1.93 29.22 -3.62
C GLY A 411 1.26 27.84 -3.63
N SER A 412 1.86 26.84 -4.30
CA SER A 412 1.29 25.49 -4.36
C SER A 412 1.56 24.69 -3.09
N LYS A 413 0.76 23.64 -2.86
CA LYS A 413 0.84 22.74 -1.70
C LYS A 413 0.57 21.32 -2.16
N GLY A 414 1.14 20.35 -1.45
CA GLY A 414 0.97 18.94 -1.76
C GLY A 414 1.53 18.04 -0.66
N TYR A 415 1.25 16.74 -0.78
CA TYR A 415 1.76 15.73 0.14
C TYR A 415 3.28 15.55 -0.07
N TRP A 416 3.68 15.04 -1.24
CA TRP A 416 5.09 14.81 -1.57
C TRP A 416 5.93 16.07 -1.85
N GLY A 417 5.30 17.25 -1.96
CA GLY A 417 5.98 18.52 -2.23
C GLY A 417 5.09 19.56 -2.91
N LYS A 418 5.71 20.67 -3.34
CA LYS A 418 5.09 21.68 -4.20
C LYS A 418 5.02 21.21 -5.65
N PHE A 419 4.11 21.76 -6.45
CA PHE A 419 4.05 21.50 -7.89
C PHE A 419 5.13 22.30 -8.63
N TYR A 420 5.66 21.77 -9.73
CA TYR A 420 6.66 22.46 -10.58
C TYR A 420 6.04 23.59 -11.41
N ASP A 421 6.75 24.70 -11.60
CA ASP A 421 6.36 25.76 -12.55
C ASP A 421 6.65 25.28 -13.98
N VAL A 422 5.60 24.81 -14.66
CA VAL A 422 5.67 24.22 -16.01
C VAL A 422 5.89 25.25 -17.13
N PHE A 423 5.82 26.54 -16.79
CA PHE A 423 6.10 27.64 -17.72
C PHE A 423 7.53 28.17 -17.57
N ASP A 424 8.26 27.76 -16.53
CA ASP A 424 9.68 28.07 -16.39
C ASP A 424 10.52 27.22 -17.38
N PRO A 425 11.47 27.82 -18.12
CA PRO A 425 12.30 27.09 -19.09
C PRO A 425 13.05 25.88 -18.51
N ASP A 426 13.39 25.90 -17.21
CA ASP A 426 14.07 24.79 -16.54
C ASP A 426 13.21 23.51 -16.56
N PHE A 427 11.88 23.62 -16.57
CA PHE A 427 11.00 22.44 -16.62
C PHE A 427 11.21 21.64 -17.91
N ALA A 428 11.25 22.32 -19.06
CA ALA A 428 11.53 21.68 -20.36
C ALA A 428 12.98 21.20 -20.46
N ALA A 429 13.95 22.00 -20.00
CA ALA A 429 15.36 21.65 -20.03
C ALA A 429 15.68 20.41 -19.17
N ASN A 430 15.11 20.34 -17.96
CA ASN A 430 15.32 19.22 -17.05
C ASN A 430 14.52 17.97 -17.48
N CYS A 431 13.36 18.13 -18.12
CA CYS A 431 12.66 17.04 -18.80
C CYS A 431 13.53 16.43 -19.91
N ARG A 432 14.05 17.28 -20.81
CA ARG A 432 14.98 16.86 -21.88
C ARG A 432 16.21 16.15 -21.33
N GLN A 433 16.79 16.66 -20.23
CA GLN A 433 17.95 16.03 -19.59
C GLN A 433 17.59 14.68 -18.96
N ALA A 434 16.42 14.53 -18.36
CA ALA A 434 15.94 13.25 -17.82
C ALA A 434 15.74 12.21 -18.92
N VAL A 435 15.08 12.58 -20.03
CA VAL A 435 14.95 11.74 -21.23
C VAL A 435 16.34 11.35 -21.77
N ALA A 436 17.25 12.32 -21.93
CA ALA A 436 18.58 12.07 -22.47
C ALA A 436 19.42 11.08 -21.65
N ARG A 437 19.21 11.00 -20.33
CA ARG A 437 19.89 10.03 -19.44
C ARG A 437 19.51 8.58 -19.71
N GLU A 438 18.40 8.30 -20.40
CA GLU A 438 17.94 6.93 -20.71
C GLU A 438 18.32 6.43 -22.12
N LYS A 439 19.06 7.25 -22.89
CA LYS A 439 19.71 6.81 -24.13
C LYS A 439 20.74 5.71 -23.81
N GLY A 440 20.71 4.61 -24.57
CA GLY A 440 21.55 3.43 -24.29
C GLY A 440 21.10 2.60 -23.09
N LYS A 441 19.97 2.93 -22.47
CA LYS A 441 19.28 2.13 -21.43
C LYS A 441 17.90 1.73 -21.93
N ALA A 442 16.86 2.38 -21.45
CA ALA A 442 15.47 2.07 -21.79
C ALA A 442 15.02 2.67 -23.14
N ILE A 443 15.64 3.75 -23.62
CA ILE A 443 15.26 4.36 -24.92
C ILE A 443 15.72 3.46 -26.07
N GLY A 444 14.77 3.06 -26.91
CA GLY A 444 14.97 2.13 -28.02
C GLY A 444 14.94 0.64 -27.62
N ASP A 445 14.78 0.31 -26.34
CA ASP A 445 14.69 -1.08 -25.89
C ASP A 445 13.28 -1.65 -26.13
N PRO A 446 13.11 -2.73 -26.92
CA PRO A 446 11.80 -3.34 -27.17
C PRO A 446 11.19 -4.00 -25.92
N TRP A 447 11.98 -4.27 -24.88
CA TRP A 447 11.50 -4.80 -23.59
C TRP A 447 10.92 -3.72 -22.68
N CYS A 448 11.19 -2.43 -22.96
CA CYS A 448 10.60 -1.32 -22.25
C CYS A 448 9.20 -1.03 -22.82
N ILE A 449 8.17 -1.35 -22.03
CA ILE A 449 6.75 -1.09 -22.35
C ILE A 449 6.53 0.41 -22.56
N GLY A 450 7.14 1.24 -21.71
CA GLY A 450 6.98 2.68 -21.72
C GLY A 450 7.53 3.36 -20.47
N PHE A 451 7.35 4.68 -20.43
CA PHE A 451 7.87 5.56 -19.38
C PHE A 451 6.74 6.18 -18.56
N TYR A 452 6.76 5.95 -17.24
CA TYR A 452 6.08 6.81 -16.28
C TYR A 452 6.91 8.08 -16.06
N VAL A 453 6.28 9.25 -15.91
CA VAL A 453 6.99 10.54 -15.69
C VAL A 453 6.45 11.26 -14.46
N HIS A 454 7.31 11.36 -13.43
CA HIS A 454 6.94 11.67 -12.04
C HIS A 454 5.93 10.68 -11.44
N ASN A 455 5.49 10.96 -10.21
CA ASN A 455 4.55 10.16 -9.45
C ASN A 455 3.74 11.07 -8.51
N GLU A 456 2.43 10.90 -8.42
CA GLU A 456 1.55 11.52 -7.41
C GLU A 456 1.76 13.03 -7.18
N LEU A 457 2.00 13.79 -8.27
CA LEU A 457 2.07 15.24 -8.22
C LEU A 457 0.76 15.84 -7.68
N ALA A 458 0.86 16.96 -6.97
CA ALA A 458 -0.23 17.56 -6.22
C ALA A 458 -1.19 18.39 -7.09
N TRP A 459 -1.91 17.73 -8.00
CA TRP A 459 -2.85 18.37 -8.93
C TRP A 459 -4.00 19.13 -8.24
N GLY A 460 -4.45 18.67 -7.08
CA GLY A 460 -5.44 19.38 -6.25
C GLY A 460 -6.80 19.57 -6.92
N GLU A 461 -7.48 20.66 -6.56
CA GLU A 461 -8.77 21.07 -7.12
C GLU A 461 -8.62 21.76 -8.49
N ASP A 462 -9.72 21.84 -9.24
CA ASP A 462 -9.86 22.38 -10.62
C ASP A 462 -9.35 23.82 -10.86
N THR A 463 -9.13 24.55 -9.78
CA THR A 463 -8.70 25.95 -9.75
C THR A 463 -7.40 26.15 -8.95
N SER A 464 -6.91 25.10 -8.29
CA SER A 464 -5.88 25.20 -7.25
C SER A 464 -4.51 25.64 -7.77
N LEU A 465 -4.02 25.09 -8.88
CA LEU A 465 -2.75 25.51 -9.50
C LEU A 465 -2.80 26.94 -10.07
N ALA A 466 -3.99 27.41 -10.48
CA ALA A 466 -4.18 28.77 -10.94
C ALA A 466 -4.17 29.79 -9.79
N VAL A 467 -4.85 29.46 -8.67
CA VAL A 467 -4.73 30.25 -7.43
C VAL A 467 -3.29 30.23 -6.92
N ALA A 468 -2.62 29.07 -6.93
CA ALA A 468 -1.23 28.93 -6.54
C ALA A 468 -0.30 29.86 -7.35
N ALA A 469 -0.49 29.97 -8.67
CA ALA A 469 0.26 30.89 -9.51
C ALA A 469 0.01 32.36 -9.12
N LEU A 470 -1.25 32.76 -8.85
CA LEU A 470 -1.57 34.15 -8.45
C LEU A 470 -1.02 34.53 -7.07
N VAL A 471 -1.07 33.63 -6.08
CA VAL A 471 -0.54 33.93 -4.73
C VAL A 471 0.99 33.83 -4.62
N SER A 472 1.66 33.41 -5.69
CA SER A 472 3.12 33.29 -5.76
C SER A 472 3.83 34.64 -5.98
N PRO A 473 5.16 34.72 -5.76
CA PRO A 473 5.97 35.91 -6.03
C PRO A 473 5.85 36.45 -7.48
N PRO A 474 6.04 37.77 -7.70
CA PRO A 474 5.86 38.44 -9.00
C PRO A 474 6.82 37.97 -10.11
N ASN A 475 7.90 37.27 -9.76
CA ASN A 475 8.92 36.77 -10.70
C ASN A 475 8.68 35.33 -11.19
N GLN A 476 7.63 34.64 -10.74
CA GLN A 476 7.33 33.27 -11.20
C GLN A 476 6.76 33.24 -12.63
N ALA A 477 7.12 32.22 -13.41
CA ALA A 477 6.76 32.12 -14.81
C ALA A 477 5.25 31.83 -14.98
N ALA A 478 4.69 30.91 -14.19
CA ALA A 478 3.26 30.63 -14.17
C ALA A 478 2.43 31.89 -13.88
N LYS A 479 2.88 32.73 -12.94
CA LYS A 479 2.20 33.99 -12.60
C LYS A 479 2.25 35.00 -13.74
N ALA A 480 3.41 35.15 -14.37
CA ALA A 480 3.58 36.03 -15.53
C ALA A 480 2.68 35.59 -16.69
N VAL A 481 2.69 34.29 -17.04
CA VAL A 481 1.86 33.75 -18.13
C VAL A 481 0.36 33.95 -17.85
N PHE A 482 -0.11 33.70 -16.63
CA PHE A 482 -1.51 33.92 -16.28
C PHE A 482 -1.91 35.40 -16.40
N ILE A 483 -1.04 36.33 -16.00
CA ILE A 483 -1.32 37.77 -16.11
C ILE A 483 -1.35 38.21 -17.58
N GLU A 484 -0.51 37.66 -18.46
CA GLU A 484 -0.63 37.94 -19.90
C GLU A 484 -1.89 37.31 -20.53
N ASP A 485 -2.34 36.12 -20.09
CA ASP A 485 -3.64 35.56 -20.51
C ASP A 485 -4.81 36.48 -20.08
N LEU A 486 -4.77 37.00 -18.86
CA LEU A 486 -5.77 37.92 -18.33
C LEU A 486 -5.77 39.27 -19.06
N LYS A 487 -4.59 39.83 -19.36
CA LYS A 487 -4.45 41.02 -20.22
C LYS A 487 -5.00 40.76 -21.62
N ALA A 488 -4.71 39.61 -22.23
CA ALA A 488 -5.20 39.27 -23.56
C ALA A 488 -6.73 39.12 -23.61
N LYS A 489 -7.35 38.62 -22.53
CA LYS A 489 -8.80 38.53 -22.38
C LYS A 489 -9.46 39.89 -22.10
N TYR A 490 -9.03 40.58 -21.05
CA TYR A 490 -9.73 41.75 -20.50
C TYR A 490 -9.26 43.09 -21.06
N ARG A 491 -8.01 43.18 -21.54
CA ARG A 491 -7.30 44.41 -21.98
C ARG A 491 -7.09 45.44 -20.86
N ASP A 492 -8.17 45.90 -20.26
CA ASP A 492 -8.19 46.83 -19.14
C ASP A 492 -8.32 46.13 -17.78
N ILE A 493 -7.71 46.70 -16.74
CA ILE A 493 -7.73 46.17 -15.37
C ILE A 493 -9.07 46.43 -14.68
N GLY A 494 -9.77 47.53 -14.99
CA GLY A 494 -11.11 47.83 -14.50
C GLY A 494 -12.13 46.78 -14.95
N THR A 495 -12.03 46.31 -16.19
CA THR A 495 -12.88 45.23 -16.72
C THR A 495 -12.63 43.89 -15.99
N LEU A 496 -11.38 43.55 -15.66
CA LEU A 496 -11.08 42.40 -14.79
C LEU A 496 -11.63 42.60 -13.39
N ASN A 497 -11.42 43.78 -12.79
CA ASN A 497 -11.91 44.12 -11.46
C ASN A 497 -13.44 43.96 -11.36
N GLN A 498 -14.19 44.41 -12.37
CA GLN A 498 -15.63 44.21 -12.44
C GLN A 498 -16.02 42.72 -12.50
N ALA A 499 -15.35 41.93 -13.35
CA ALA A 499 -15.65 40.51 -13.51
C ALA A 499 -15.28 39.67 -12.28
N TRP A 500 -14.16 39.99 -11.61
CA TRP A 500 -13.64 39.26 -10.45
C TRP A 500 -14.12 39.83 -9.11
N GLY A 501 -14.80 40.99 -9.10
CA GLY A 501 -15.15 41.72 -7.88
C GLY A 501 -13.92 42.17 -7.08
N ALA A 502 -12.87 42.58 -7.78
CA ALA A 502 -11.56 43.00 -7.24
C ALA A 502 -11.32 44.51 -7.42
N ASN A 503 -10.20 45.01 -6.92
CA ASN A 503 -9.86 46.45 -6.93
C ASN A 503 -8.38 46.73 -7.22
N HIS A 504 -7.76 45.96 -8.12
CA HIS A 504 -6.36 46.16 -8.52
C HIS A 504 -6.21 47.46 -9.32
N VAL A 505 -5.37 48.40 -8.85
CA VAL A 505 -5.17 49.71 -9.49
C VAL A 505 -4.40 49.63 -10.83
N SER A 506 -3.72 48.52 -11.10
CA SER A 506 -3.01 48.26 -12.35
C SER A 506 -2.74 46.76 -12.55
N TRP A 507 -2.37 46.37 -13.76
CA TRP A 507 -1.86 45.03 -14.06
C TRP A 507 -0.61 44.67 -13.23
N GLU A 508 0.22 45.65 -12.87
CA GLU A 508 1.38 45.44 -12.00
C GLU A 508 0.98 45.27 -10.53
N ALA A 509 -0.07 45.96 -10.07
CA ALA A 509 -0.62 45.73 -8.73
C ALA A 509 -1.19 44.30 -8.58
N LEU A 510 -1.79 43.74 -9.64
CA LEU A 510 -2.15 42.32 -9.70
C LEU A 510 -0.91 41.40 -9.72
N ARG A 511 0.17 41.80 -10.40
CA ARG A 511 1.44 41.05 -10.42
C ARG A 511 2.12 40.98 -9.05
N GLN A 512 2.14 42.09 -8.32
CA GLN A 512 2.73 42.17 -6.98
C GLN A 512 1.84 41.52 -5.91
N SER A 513 0.51 41.58 -6.04
CA SER A 513 -0.45 40.97 -5.12
C SER A 513 -0.23 39.47 -4.94
N THR A 514 0.00 39.02 -3.69
CA THR A 514 0.00 37.60 -3.28
C THR A 514 -1.34 37.16 -2.66
N ASN A 515 -2.36 38.02 -2.69
CA ASN A 515 -3.70 37.70 -2.19
C ASN A 515 -4.43 36.71 -3.12
N SER A 516 -5.20 35.79 -2.53
CA SER A 516 -6.11 34.92 -3.31
C SER A 516 -7.26 35.74 -3.91
N PRO A 517 -7.66 35.47 -5.17
CA PRO A 517 -8.88 36.05 -5.74
C PRO A 517 -10.14 35.43 -5.12
N ASP A 518 -11.30 36.04 -5.38
CA ASP A 518 -12.61 35.41 -5.18
C ASP A 518 -12.78 34.27 -6.21
N VAL A 519 -12.52 33.04 -5.77
CA VAL A 519 -12.55 31.82 -6.61
C VAL A 519 -13.94 31.58 -7.24
N LYS A 520 -15.02 32.11 -6.67
CA LYS A 520 -16.37 31.98 -7.27
C LYS A 520 -16.51 32.87 -8.50
N LYS A 521 -16.03 34.12 -8.42
CA LYS A 521 -16.09 35.09 -9.53
C LYS A 521 -15.01 34.84 -10.59
N ALA A 522 -13.76 34.63 -10.15
CA ALA A 522 -12.63 34.34 -11.02
C ALA A 522 -12.62 32.89 -11.59
N GLY A 523 -13.55 32.03 -11.16
CA GLY A 523 -13.50 30.58 -11.38
C GLY A 523 -13.44 30.12 -12.83
N LEU A 524 -13.96 30.89 -13.79
CA LEU A 524 -13.84 30.57 -15.22
C LEU A 524 -12.39 30.73 -15.71
N ASP A 525 -11.73 31.83 -15.33
CA ASP A 525 -10.34 32.10 -15.71
C ASP A 525 -9.36 31.19 -14.96
N LEU A 526 -9.64 30.92 -13.69
CA LEU A 526 -8.86 29.97 -12.89
C LEU A 526 -8.88 28.56 -13.52
N ARG A 527 -10.04 28.06 -13.96
CA ARG A 527 -10.15 26.77 -14.68
C ARG A 527 -9.49 26.81 -16.06
N ALA A 528 -9.61 27.91 -16.81
CA ALA A 528 -8.98 28.06 -18.11
C ALA A 528 -7.44 28.02 -18.00
N PHE A 529 -6.86 28.78 -17.06
CA PHE A 529 -5.42 28.74 -16.82
C PHE A 529 -4.97 27.41 -16.20
N TYR A 530 -5.74 26.81 -15.29
CA TYR A 530 -5.46 25.46 -14.78
C TYR A 530 -5.37 24.44 -15.94
N THR A 531 -6.30 24.50 -16.89
CA THR A 531 -6.30 23.64 -18.08
C THR A 531 -5.04 23.88 -18.93
N LYS A 532 -4.69 25.14 -19.19
CA LYS A 532 -3.45 25.52 -19.89
C LYS A 532 -2.19 25.02 -19.16
N PHE A 533 -2.15 25.08 -17.83
CA PHE A 533 -1.07 24.59 -16.98
C PHE A 533 -0.91 23.07 -17.12
N ALA A 534 -2.00 22.32 -16.94
CA ALA A 534 -1.99 20.87 -17.04
C ALA A 534 -1.63 20.39 -18.44
N GLU A 535 -2.18 21.00 -19.50
CA GLU A 535 -1.81 20.67 -20.87
C GLU A 535 -0.35 21.03 -21.17
N THR A 536 0.19 22.11 -20.60
CA THR A 536 1.62 22.46 -20.74
C THR A 536 2.53 21.40 -20.12
N TYR A 537 2.21 20.88 -18.93
CA TYR A 537 2.92 19.75 -18.30
C TYR A 537 2.98 18.54 -19.25
N PHE A 538 1.80 18.04 -19.65
CA PHE A 538 1.70 16.79 -20.40
C PHE A 538 2.26 16.93 -21.81
N ARG A 539 2.09 18.08 -22.46
CA ARG A 539 2.65 18.37 -23.79
C ARG A 539 4.18 18.39 -23.75
N ILE A 540 4.81 19.13 -22.84
CA ILE A 540 6.28 19.21 -22.76
C ILE A 540 6.88 17.82 -22.54
N VAL A 541 6.32 17.04 -21.60
CA VAL A 541 6.77 15.68 -21.33
C VAL A 541 6.62 14.77 -22.55
N ARG A 542 5.47 14.81 -23.22
CA ARG A 542 5.21 14.05 -24.45
C ARG A 542 6.17 14.43 -25.58
N ASP A 543 6.40 15.72 -25.80
CA ASP A 543 7.20 16.22 -26.92
C ASP A 543 8.67 15.82 -26.75
N GLU A 544 9.25 16.05 -25.56
CA GLU A 544 10.64 15.66 -25.26
C GLU A 544 10.82 14.14 -25.29
N LEU A 545 9.86 13.36 -24.76
CA LEU A 545 9.93 11.91 -24.77
C LEU A 545 9.81 11.35 -26.19
N LYS A 546 8.79 11.73 -26.97
CA LYS A 546 8.59 11.20 -28.33
C LYS A 546 9.68 11.66 -29.32
N ALA A 547 10.36 12.78 -29.07
CA ALA A 547 11.52 13.20 -29.85
C ALA A 547 12.75 12.27 -29.68
N ALA A 548 12.85 11.55 -28.56
CA ALA A 548 13.94 10.58 -28.31
C ALA A 548 13.49 9.11 -28.41
N ALA A 549 12.22 8.83 -28.13
CA ALA A 549 11.64 7.50 -27.98
C ALA A 549 10.27 7.39 -28.72
N PRO A 550 10.22 7.62 -30.04
CA PRO A 550 8.96 7.78 -30.77
C PRO A 550 8.02 6.57 -30.69
N ASN A 551 8.59 5.35 -30.65
CA ASN A 551 7.84 4.09 -30.66
C ASN A 551 7.37 3.63 -29.27
N GLN A 552 7.79 4.28 -28.19
CA GLN A 552 7.58 3.80 -26.81
C GLN A 552 6.44 4.56 -26.13
N LEU A 553 5.70 3.89 -25.25
CA LEU A 553 4.50 4.48 -24.63
C LEU A 553 4.86 5.53 -23.57
N TYR A 554 4.19 6.68 -23.62
CA TYR A 554 4.11 7.60 -22.50
C TYR A 554 2.97 7.14 -21.58
N LEU A 555 3.31 6.66 -20.39
CA LEU A 555 2.40 6.05 -19.42
C LEU A 555 1.82 7.06 -18.42
N GLY A 556 1.86 8.37 -18.70
CA GLY A 556 1.35 9.42 -17.79
C GLY A 556 2.22 9.62 -16.54
N CYS A 557 1.59 10.05 -15.43
CA CYS A 557 2.27 10.53 -14.22
C CYS A 557 1.75 9.95 -12.88
N ARG A 558 1.07 8.79 -12.91
CA ARG A 558 0.61 8.02 -11.73
C ARG A 558 -0.19 8.87 -10.73
N PHE A 559 -1.43 9.19 -11.13
CA PHE A 559 -2.35 10.00 -10.33
C PHE A 559 -2.87 9.26 -9.08
N ALA A 560 -2.55 9.74 -7.88
CA ALA A 560 -3.33 9.44 -6.68
C ALA A 560 -4.60 10.31 -6.65
N TRP A 561 -4.44 11.59 -6.30
CA TRP A 561 -5.49 12.61 -6.26
C TRP A 561 -5.42 13.50 -7.50
N VAL A 562 -6.54 13.66 -8.20
CA VAL A 562 -6.60 14.39 -9.46
C VAL A 562 -8.04 14.83 -9.74
N ASN A 563 -8.19 16.04 -10.32
CA ASN A 563 -9.47 16.55 -10.82
C ASN A 563 -9.64 16.28 -12.33
N ASP A 564 -10.87 16.46 -12.80
CA ASP A 564 -11.28 16.22 -14.19
C ASP A 564 -10.43 16.98 -15.23
N LEU A 565 -9.95 18.19 -14.95
CA LEU A 565 -9.17 18.99 -15.90
C LEU A 565 -7.77 18.43 -16.08
N ALA A 566 -7.09 18.03 -15.00
CA ALA A 566 -5.79 17.37 -15.09
C ALA A 566 -5.88 15.97 -15.74
N ALA A 567 -6.95 15.23 -15.48
CA ALA A 567 -7.21 13.96 -16.19
C ALA A 567 -7.46 14.19 -17.69
N LYS A 568 -8.29 15.17 -18.07
CA LYS A 568 -8.57 15.56 -19.47
C LYS A 568 -7.32 16.09 -20.19
N ALA A 569 -6.41 16.75 -19.48
CA ALA A 569 -5.13 17.17 -20.03
C ALA A 569 -4.21 15.97 -20.35
N ALA A 570 -4.11 14.98 -19.46
CA ALA A 570 -3.31 13.76 -19.70
C ALA A 570 -3.78 13.02 -20.97
N THR A 571 -5.10 12.92 -21.16
CA THR A 571 -5.72 12.20 -22.29
C THR A 571 -5.50 12.83 -23.66
N LYS A 572 -4.87 14.02 -23.74
CA LYS A 572 -4.44 14.64 -25.00
C LYS A 572 -3.03 14.24 -25.44
N TYR A 573 -2.22 13.63 -24.55
CA TYR A 573 -0.77 13.50 -24.77
C TYR A 573 -0.17 12.16 -24.33
N ALA A 574 -0.73 11.48 -23.32
CA ALA A 574 -0.26 10.17 -22.87
C ALA A 574 -0.91 9.03 -23.68
N ASP A 575 -0.13 8.01 -24.03
CA ASP A 575 -0.64 6.83 -24.74
C ASP A 575 -1.42 5.89 -23.81
N VAL A 576 -1.13 5.93 -22.49
CA VAL A 576 -1.83 5.20 -21.43
C VAL A 576 -1.97 6.11 -20.20
N ILE A 577 -3.15 6.16 -19.59
CA ILE A 577 -3.40 6.99 -18.39
C ILE A 577 -3.12 6.17 -17.13
N SER A 578 -2.28 6.67 -16.22
CA SER A 578 -1.89 5.94 -15.01
C SER A 578 -2.47 6.51 -13.72
N TYR A 579 -2.99 5.61 -12.88
CA TYR A 579 -3.53 5.94 -11.56
C TYR A 579 -2.94 5.04 -10.48
N ASN A 580 -2.66 5.61 -9.31
CA ASN A 580 -2.39 4.86 -8.09
C ASN A 580 -3.71 4.67 -7.36
N ARG A 581 -4.08 3.42 -7.06
CA ARG A 581 -5.42 3.03 -6.62
C ARG A 581 -5.36 2.07 -5.44
N TYR A 582 -5.03 2.65 -4.29
CA TYR A 582 -5.24 2.04 -2.99
C TYR A 582 -6.75 1.97 -2.67
N SER A 583 -7.39 0.91 -3.17
CA SER A 583 -8.79 0.50 -2.98
C SER A 583 -8.88 -1.04 -2.95
N TYR A 584 -10.02 -1.62 -2.54
CA TYR A 584 -10.23 -3.09 -2.63
C TYR A 584 -10.70 -3.55 -4.01
N SER A 585 -11.04 -2.63 -4.91
CA SER A 585 -11.46 -2.89 -6.29
C SER A 585 -11.18 -1.68 -7.17
N VAL A 586 -11.01 -1.92 -8.47
CA VAL A 586 -10.98 -0.92 -9.55
C VAL A 586 -11.88 -1.33 -10.73
N ALA A 587 -12.85 -2.23 -10.50
CA ALA A 587 -13.77 -2.67 -11.54
C ALA A 587 -14.59 -1.50 -12.15
N ASP A 588 -14.86 -0.48 -11.34
CA ASP A 588 -15.56 0.77 -11.66
C ASP A 588 -14.64 1.92 -12.10
N GLN A 589 -13.32 1.70 -12.20
CA GLN A 589 -12.36 2.72 -12.63
C GLN A 589 -12.70 3.20 -14.05
N LYS A 590 -12.90 4.51 -14.19
CA LYS A 590 -13.27 5.20 -15.43
C LYS A 590 -12.38 6.41 -15.67
N LEU A 591 -12.33 6.88 -16.92
CA LEU A 591 -11.88 8.23 -17.25
C LEU A 591 -13.06 9.22 -17.10
N PRO A 592 -12.83 10.53 -17.20
CA PRO A 592 -13.90 11.50 -17.36
C PRO A 592 -14.79 11.20 -18.57
N GLU A 593 -16.02 11.70 -18.55
CA GLU A 593 -17.06 11.38 -19.53
C GLU A 593 -16.63 11.65 -20.99
N GLY A 594 -16.98 10.72 -21.88
CA GLY A 594 -16.65 10.77 -23.30
C GLY A 594 -15.26 10.26 -23.69
N ILE A 595 -14.39 9.88 -22.73
CA ILE A 595 -13.01 9.47 -23.03
C ILE A 595 -12.84 7.95 -23.00
N ASP A 596 -12.44 7.40 -24.13
CA ASP A 596 -12.16 5.97 -24.36
C ASP A 596 -10.67 5.76 -24.64
N LEU A 597 -9.86 5.63 -23.59
CA LEU A 597 -8.42 5.41 -23.66
C LEU A 597 -7.97 4.34 -22.65
N PRO A 598 -6.84 3.65 -22.91
CA PRO A 598 -6.31 2.64 -22.01
C PRO A 598 -5.82 3.24 -20.69
N ILE A 599 -6.10 2.53 -19.59
CA ILE A 599 -5.73 2.89 -18.22
C ILE A 599 -4.78 1.83 -17.65
N ILE A 600 -3.79 2.23 -16.85
CA ILE A 600 -2.99 1.29 -16.06
C ILE A 600 -3.02 1.66 -14.57
N ILE A 601 -3.19 0.66 -13.69
CA ILE A 601 -2.97 0.89 -12.26
C ILE A 601 -1.48 0.82 -11.99
N GLY A 602 -0.88 1.96 -11.61
CA GLY A 602 0.53 2.08 -11.28
C GLY A 602 0.88 1.56 -9.88
N GLU A 603 -0.05 1.63 -8.92
CA GLU A 603 0.14 1.11 -7.56
C GLU A 603 -1.18 0.61 -6.95
N PHE A 604 -1.11 -0.55 -6.29
CA PHE A 604 -2.06 -1.00 -5.27
C PHE A 604 -1.37 -1.99 -4.31
N HIS A 605 -1.87 -2.13 -3.08
CA HIS A 605 -1.46 -3.21 -2.17
C HIS A 605 -2.48 -3.50 -1.08
N PHE A 606 -2.27 -4.64 -0.42
CA PHE A 606 -2.92 -5.09 0.81
C PHE A 606 -1.86 -5.63 1.77
N GLY A 607 -2.04 -5.40 3.06
CA GLY A 607 -1.13 -5.88 4.12
C GLY A 607 -1.85 -6.43 5.34
N ALA A 608 -1.20 -7.34 6.06
CA ALA A 608 -1.69 -7.91 7.32
C ALA A 608 -0.54 -8.01 8.36
N LEU A 609 -0.86 -8.13 9.65
CA LEU A 609 0.14 -8.08 10.73
C LEU A 609 0.44 -9.45 11.37
N ASP A 610 -0.02 -10.53 10.76
CA ASP A 610 0.16 -11.92 11.19
C ASP A 610 1.58 -12.48 10.91
N ARG A 611 2.53 -11.61 10.52
CA ARG A 611 3.93 -11.94 10.17
C ARG A 611 4.94 -10.92 10.75
N GLY A 612 4.73 -10.48 11.99
CA GLY A 612 5.74 -9.73 12.77
C GLY A 612 5.88 -8.23 12.49
N MET A 613 5.19 -7.70 11.48
CA MET A 613 5.22 -6.28 11.09
C MET A 613 4.21 -5.42 11.86
N PHE A 614 4.39 -4.09 11.85
CA PHE A 614 3.60 -3.16 12.66
C PHE A 614 2.56 -2.33 11.88
N HIS A 615 2.60 -2.28 10.55
CA HIS A 615 1.68 -1.49 9.73
C HIS A 615 1.31 -2.20 8.42
N THR A 616 0.04 -2.15 8.04
CA THR A 616 -0.54 -2.92 6.92
C THR A 616 -0.44 -2.24 5.55
N GLY A 617 0.45 -1.24 5.39
CA GLY A 617 0.29 -0.25 4.33
C GLY A 617 -1.07 0.45 4.35
N LEU A 618 -1.53 0.88 3.19
CA LEU A 618 -2.69 1.75 2.99
C LEU A 618 -4.04 1.00 2.92
N LYS A 619 -4.03 -0.34 2.87
CA LYS A 619 -5.22 -1.19 3.00
C LYS A 619 -4.95 -2.41 3.88
N LYS A 620 -5.71 -2.50 4.97
CA LYS A 620 -5.64 -3.57 5.95
C LYS A 620 -6.42 -4.80 5.50
N THR A 621 -5.79 -5.94 5.64
CA THR A 621 -6.40 -7.28 5.55
C THR A 621 -6.19 -8.02 6.87
N ALA A 622 -6.99 -9.05 7.13
CA ALA A 622 -7.01 -9.77 8.41
C ALA A 622 -5.80 -10.70 8.59
N SER A 623 -5.31 -11.30 7.51
CA SER A 623 -4.20 -12.28 7.49
C SER A 623 -3.57 -12.33 6.09
N GLN A 624 -2.46 -13.05 5.93
CA GLN A 624 -1.88 -13.29 4.59
C GLN A 624 -2.87 -14.01 3.63
N GLN A 625 -3.83 -14.79 4.15
CA GLN A 625 -4.85 -15.43 3.33
C GLN A 625 -5.91 -14.44 2.82
N ASP A 626 -6.38 -13.51 3.66
CA ASP A 626 -7.28 -12.43 3.24
C ASP A 626 -6.56 -11.47 2.28
N ARG A 627 -5.29 -11.17 2.55
CA ARG A 627 -4.38 -10.42 1.66
C ARG A 627 -4.32 -11.02 0.24
N ALA A 628 -4.17 -12.34 0.14
CA ALA A 628 -4.17 -13.06 -1.12
C ALA A 628 -5.54 -13.03 -1.84
N LEU A 629 -6.64 -13.17 -1.10
CA LEU A 629 -7.99 -13.07 -1.64
C LEU A 629 -8.30 -11.67 -2.17
N LYS A 630 -7.93 -10.60 -1.46
CA LYS A 630 -8.14 -9.21 -1.92
C LYS A 630 -7.27 -8.86 -3.13
N TYR A 631 -6.07 -9.41 -3.21
CA TYR A 631 -5.26 -9.33 -4.43
C TYR A 631 -5.95 -10.02 -5.63
N LEU A 632 -6.49 -11.23 -5.45
CA LEU A 632 -7.24 -11.95 -6.50
C LEU A 632 -8.49 -11.18 -6.95
N GLU A 633 -9.32 -10.75 -5.99
CA GLU A 633 -10.53 -9.94 -6.22
C GLU A 633 -10.22 -8.66 -7.01
N TYR A 634 -9.17 -7.93 -6.62
CA TYR A 634 -8.76 -6.68 -7.24
C TYR A 634 -8.32 -6.86 -8.69
N VAL A 635 -7.41 -7.81 -8.96
CA VAL A 635 -6.88 -8.03 -10.32
C VAL A 635 -7.94 -8.65 -11.23
N GLN A 636 -8.80 -9.55 -10.73
CA GLN A 636 -9.99 -9.98 -11.48
C GLN A 636 -10.95 -8.83 -11.78
N GLY A 637 -11.14 -7.90 -10.83
CA GLY A 637 -11.90 -6.66 -11.04
C GLY A 637 -11.32 -5.80 -12.17
N ALA A 638 -10.00 -5.64 -12.19
CA ALA A 638 -9.29 -4.95 -13.27
C ALA A 638 -9.43 -5.66 -14.63
N LEU A 639 -9.31 -6.99 -14.67
CA LEU A 639 -9.43 -7.79 -15.90
C LEU A 639 -10.83 -7.71 -16.53
N ARG A 640 -11.89 -7.48 -15.75
CA ARG A 640 -13.26 -7.24 -16.28
C ARG A 640 -13.45 -5.84 -16.85
N ASN A 641 -12.71 -4.84 -16.37
CA ASN A 641 -12.87 -3.45 -16.79
C ASN A 641 -12.32 -3.25 -18.23
N PRO A 642 -13.09 -2.68 -19.18
CA PRO A 642 -12.69 -2.60 -20.58
C PRO A 642 -11.62 -1.52 -20.87
N LEU A 643 -11.39 -0.58 -19.96
CA LEU A 643 -10.39 0.49 -20.12
C LEU A 643 -9.03 0.11 -19.53
N LEU A 644 -9.00 -0.64 -18.43
CA LEU A 644 -7.74 -1.09 -17.83
C LEU A 644 -6.95 -2.01 -18.79
N VAL A 645 -5.61 -1.93 -18.78
CA VAL A 645 -4.67 -2.79 -19.55
C VAL A 645 -3.59 -3.44 -18.68
N GLY A 646 -3.60 -3.19 -17.37
CA GLY A 646 -2.62 -3.73 -16.44
C GLY A 646 -2.78 -3.23 -15.01
N THR A 647 -2.10 -3.91 -14.09
CA THR A 647 -2.06 -3.60 -12.65
C THR A 647 -0.68 -3.89 -12.08
N HIS A 648 -0.09 -2.90 -11.41
CA HIS A 648 1.22 -3.00 -10.76
C HIS A 648 1.10 -2.98 -9.24
N TRP A 649 1.55 -4.05 -8.59
CA TRP A 649 1.53 -4.19 -7.13
C TRP A 649 2.68 -3.40 -6.49
N PHE A 650 2.40 -2.59 -5.46
CA PHE A 650 3.42 -1.87 -4.70
C PHE A 650 3.65 -2.55 -3.34
N GLN A 651 4.67 -3.41 -3.16
CA GLN A 651 5.87 -3.58 -3.97
C GLN A 651 6.48 -4.98 -3.79
N TYR A 652 7.63 -5.26 -4.44
CA TYR A 652 8.29 -6.57 -4.41
C TYR A 652 8.67 -7.06 -3.00
N LYS A 653 9.24 -6.21 -2.15
CA LYS A 653 9.66 -6.54 -0.77
C LYS A 653 8.85 -5.80 0.29
N ASP A 654 8.74 -6.38 1.47
CA ASP A 654 8.33 -5.65 2.67
C ASP A 654 9.29 -4.46 2.89
N GLN A 655 8.76 -3.36 3.41
CA GLN A 655 9.60 -2.28 3.91
C GLN A 655 10.23 -2.72 5.24
N ALA A 656 11.37 -2.14 5.62
CA ALA A 656 12.00 -2.48 6.91
C ALA A 656 11.02 -2.29 8.08
N THR A 657 11.07 -3.18 9.08
CA THR A 657 10.18 -3.13 10.26
C THR A 657 10.33 -1.80 11.04
N THR A 658 11.52 -1.18 11.00
CA THR A 658 11.79 0.16 11.57
C THR A 658 11.64 1.31 10.58
N GLY A 659 11.22 1.03 9.35
CA GLY A 659 10.75 2.01 8.39
C GLY A 659 11.79 2.76 7.59
N ARG A 660 11.30 3.42 6.53
CA ARG A 660 12.01 4.33 5.62
C ARG A 660 12.25 5.72 6.25
N GLY A 661 12.89 6.63 5.50
CA GLY A 661 13.08 8.04 5.90
C GLY A 661 11.78 8.81 6.15
N ASP A 662 10.70 8.46 5.46
CA ASP A 662 9.33 8.95 5.64
C ASP A 662 8.50 8.13 6.67
N GLY A 663 9.17 7.25 7.40
CA GLY A 663 8.62 6.36 8.43
C GLY A 663 7.88 5.13 7.93
N GLU A 664 7.68 4.94 6.61
CA GLU A 664 6.89 3.80 6.12
C GLU A 664 7.55 2.45 6.45
N ASN A 665 6.84 1.63 7.22
CA ASN A 665 7.24 0.28 7.66
C ASN A 665 6.12 -0.76 7.39
N TYR A 666 5.74 -0.85 6.12
CA TYR A 666 4.56 -1.55 5.64
C TYR A 666 4.83 -3.03 5.27
N GLN A 667 3.92 -3.91 5.73
CA GLN A 667 3.82 -5.31 5.31
C GLN A 667 3.07 -5.38 3.97
N ILE A 668 3.78 -5.31 2.86
CA ILE A 668 3.25 -5.15 1.49
C ILE A 668 4.09 -5.88 0.42
N GLY A 669 5.07 -6.70 0.82
CA GLY A 669 5.99 -7.42 -0.06
C GLY A 669 5.45 -8.76 -0.56
N PHE A 670 5.84 -9.16 -1.76
CA PHE A 670 5.76 -10.56 -2.17
C PHE A 670 6.80 -11.42 -1.43
N VAL A 671 7.92 -10.82 -1.01
CA VAL A 671 8.89 -11.39 -0.07
C VAL A 671 9.06 -10.53 1.19
N ASP A 672 9.45 -11.17 2.30
CA ASP A 672 9.81 -10.51 3.55
C ASP A 672 11.21 -9.84 3.51
N ILE A 673 11.61 -9.19 4.63
CA ILE A 673 12.95 -8.57 4.78
C ILE A 673 14.10 -9.59 4.65
N CYS A 674 13.82 -10.87 4.84
CA CYS A 674 14.74 -12.00 4.76
C CYS A 674 14.78 -12.67 3.37
N ASP A 675 14.12 -12.08 2.36
CA ASP A 675 13.99 -12.62 1.01
C ASP A 675 13.28 -14.00 0.98
N THR A 676 12.20 -14.13 1.75
CA THR A 676 11.34 -15.31 1.81
C THR A 676 9.96 -14.99 1.21
N PRO A 677 9.46 -15.73 0.20
CA PRO A 677 8.14 -15.50 -0.38
C PRO A 677 6.98 -15.78 0.59
N TYR A 678 5.91 -14.99 0.50
CA TYR A 678 4.64 -15.26 1.18
C TYR A 678 3.77 -16.22 0.34
N PRO A 679 3.67 -17.51 0.69
CA PRO A 679 3.09 -18.53 -0.19
C PRO A 679 1.62 -18.25 -0.56
N GLU A 680 0.87 -17.57 0.32
CA GLU A 680 -0.54 -17.23 0.11
C GLU A 680 -0.72 -16.29 -1.09
N ILE A 681 0.05 -15.20 -1.17
CA ILE A 681 -0.05 -14.25 -2.30
C ILE A 681 0.64 -14.78 -3.57
N ILE A 682 1.69 -15.61 -3.43
CA ILE A 682 2.28 -16.31 -4.57
C ILE A 682 1.27 -17.26 -5.22
N ALA A 683 0.49 -18.01 -4.45
CA ALA A 683 -0.55 -18.89 -4.98
C ALA A 683 -1.64 -18.12 -5.74
N ALA A 684 -2.09 -16.98 -5.21
CA ALA A 684 -3.06 -16.10 -5.90
C ALA A 684 -2.47 -15.47 -7.18
N SER A 685 -1.18 -15.10 -7.16
CA SER A 685 -0.48 -14.57 -8.35
C SER A 685 -0.36 -15.62 -9.45
N ARG A 686 -0.03 -16.86 -9.06
CA ARG A 686 0.01 -18.02 -9.97
C ARG A 686 -1.34 -18.29 -10.63
N GLN A 687 -2.44 -18.12 -9.90
CA GLN A 687 -3.77 -18.23 -10.49
C GLN A 687 -4.01 -17.14 -11.55
N ILE A 688 -3.79 -15.86 -11.21
CA ILE A 688 -3.92 -14.75 -12.15
C ILE A 688 -3.07 -14.98 -13.42
N GLY A 689 -1.78 -15.28 -13.28
CA GLY A 689 -0.89 -15.42 -14.44
C GLY A 689 -1.24 -16.59 -15.38
N ARG A 690 -1.93 -17.62 -14.88
CA ARG A 690 -2.48 -18.71 -15.69
C ARG A 690 -3.80 -18.31 -16.36
N GLU A 691 -4.68 -17.62 -15.65
CA GLU A 691 -6.08 -17.40 -16.06
C GLU A 691 -6.32 -16.06 -16.78
N MET A 692 -5.45 -15.06 -16.64
CA MET A 692 -5.78 -13.65 -16.98
C MET A 692 -6.25 -13.40 -18.41
N TYR A 693 -5.64 -14.03 -19.42
CA TYR A 693 -6.06 -13.87 -20.82
C TYR A 693 -7.43 -14.52 -21.10
N PRO A 694 -7.66 -15.83 -20.89
CA PRO A 694 -8.99 -16.43 -21.07
C PRO A 694 -10.04 -15.93 -20.08
N TYR A 695 -9.65 -15.31 -18.96
CA TYR A 695 -10.56 -14.59 -18.07
C TYR A 695 -11.00 -13.24 -18.68
N ARG A 696 -10.07 -12.47 -19.27
CA ARG A 696 -10.39 -11.18 -19.92
C ARG A 696 -11.06 -11.32 -21.29
N MET A 697 -10.92 -12.44 -21.98
CA MET A 697 -11.65 -12.72 -23.24
C MET A 697 -13.14 -13.08 -23.04
N LYS A 698 -13.58 -13.29 -21.79
CA LYS A 698 -15.00 -13.43 -21.40
C LYS A 698 -15.62 -12.06 -21.14
#